data_AF-A0A1M3N9V6-F1
#
_entry.id   AF-A0A1M3N9V6-F1
#
_cell.length_a   1.000
_cell.length_b   1.000
_cell.length_c   1.000
_cell.angle_alpha   90.00
_cell.angle_beta   90.00
_cell.angle_gamma   90.00
#
_symmetry.space_group_name_H-M   'P 1'
#
loop_
_entity.id
_entity.type
_entity.pdbx_description
1 polymer ?
#
loop_
_entity_poly.entity_id
_entity_poly.type
_entity_poly.pdbx_seq_one_letter_code
_entity_poly.pdbx_strand_id
1 'polypeptide(L)'
;MIAPETIALVRERTDILAVVQEAVPSLKRRGRSFVGLCPFHKEKTPSFHVNPDRGFFHCFGCKEAGSAIDFLIKHEGYTFREAVRALAERAGIEVIETRQDAAFTESDRQKKAREDLYAVNALAATFFEDQLRRHEHRGYALEELAKRGLEVGVDPKIDEVLQAFRIGYAPPGWDGLASFLRQQGVSPAAAETVGLLVPRSSGSGFYDRFRHRLMFAVMDPQGRVVAFSGRALRDLPEGQAVSKNDSASGPPPKYINSPESPVYTKGQMLFGIHQARHEIRQAEVAVLVEGNFDVVSLHARGVANVVAPLGTAFTGEQAKLLKRFAPTVVFLFDGDAAGKKAVRLSRDAIRAAGMNARVATLPDGVDPDELSRTKGPAAISDLVAGARGMPEALVEMELDGTFVQADVFERVERVERIRKVISDEDDPIVRMELFAWADQAVSARLDLHGMRVGRDDVHQSGPFAALQKSLRKDEEAARARGEVPRTAVTPKEARIAAKPPGSAERREIVGCLIEWPSLLEDPEVAEELSLLDGPVVMAIASLRRAWKPHEKRLDVDAFLEEIPPAVRMLANRHLANPQQESEANAKGYLLDNANKLKRLLLSQEAAQINRETYRAQGDWDAERELAREQSDRLRAKHGLKS
;
A
#
# COMPACT_ATOMS: atom_id res chain seq x y z
N MET A 1 -24.24 -6.05 7.55
CA MET A 1 -23.70 -5.36 6.37
C MET A 1 -24.21 -3.93 6.47
N ILE A 2 -23.43 -2.89 6.15
CA ILE A 2 -24.01 -1.53 6.14
C ILE A 2 -25.08 -1.54 5.04
N ALA A 3 -26.28 -1.05 5.35
CA ALA A 3 -27.38 -1.05 4.39
C ALA A 3 -26.96 -0.24 3.14
N PRO A 4 -27.22 -0.73 1.91
CA PRO A 4 -26.89 0.00 0.67
C PRO A 4 -27.41 1.43 0.67
N GLU A 5 -28.58 1.66 1.27
CA GLU A 5 -29.23 2.97 1.41
C GLU A 5 -28.41 3.90 2.31
N THR A 6 -27.86 3.37 3.41
CA THR A 6 -26.95 4.11 4.29
C THR A 6 -25.66 4.49 3.55
N ILE A 7 -25.08 3.57 2.77
CA ILE A 7 -23.87 3.85 1.99
C ILE A 7 -24.15 4.95 0.96
N ALA A 8 -25.28 4.88 0.25
CA ALA A 8 -25.69 5.90 -0.70
C ALA A 8 -25.90 7.27 -0.03
N LEU A 9 -26.57 7.29 1.13
CA LEU A 9 -26.81 8.51 1.90
C LEU A 9 -25.51 9.15 2.41
N VAL A 10 -24.55 8.33 2.87
CA VAL A 10 -23.23 8.79 3.28
C VAL A 10 -22.49 9.40 2.09
N ARG A 11 -22.50 8.74 0.93
CA ARG A 11 -21.88 9.29 -0.30
C ARG A 11 -22.52 10.62 -0.71
N GLU A 12 -23.84 10.72 -0.64
CA GLU A 12 -24.58 11.92 -1.03
C GLU A 12 -24.32 13.12 -0.12
N ARG A 13 -24.32 12.91 1.21
CA ARG A 13 -24.16 14.00 2.18
C ARG A 13 -22.70 14.33 2.53
N THR A 14 -21.75 13.51 2.08
CA THR A 14 -20.35 13.79 2.34
C THR A 14 -19.86 14.91 1.43
N ASP A 15 -19.45 16.03 2.04
CA ASP A 15 -18.66 17.03 1.35
C ASP A 15 -17.21 16.53 1.19
N ILE A 16 -16.89 16.03 0.00
CA ILE A 16 -15.54 15.58 -0.32
C ILE A 16 -14.50 16.69 -0.17
N LEU A 17 -14.86 17.95 -0.42
CA LEU A 17 -13.91 19.05 -0.30
C LEU A 17 -13.47 19.22 1.15
N ALA A 18 -14.42 19.21 2.09
CA ALA A 18 -14.14 19.31 3.52
C ALA A 18 -13.24 18.16 4.00
N VAL A 19 -13.58 16.92 3.61
CA VAL A 19 -12.80 15.72 3.96
C VAL A 19 -11.36 15.83 3.46
N VAL A 20 -11.16 16.26 2.21
CA VAL A 20 -9.81 16.32 1.65
C VAL A 20 -9.04 17.56 2.11
N GLN A 21 -9.71 18.68 2.40
CA GLN A 21 -9.05 19.89 2.91
C GLN A 21 -8.43 19.72 4.30
N GLU A 22 -8.92 18.78 5.12
CA GLU A 22 -8.27 18.40 6.38
C GLU A 22 -6.84 17.85 6.13
N ALA A 23 -6.68 17.05 5.08
CA ALA A 23 -5.39 16.46 4.70
C ALA A 23 -4.57 17.38 3.77
N VAL A 24 -5.25 18.20 2.95
CA VAL A 24 -4.63 19.10 1.97
C VAL A 24 -5.18 20.52 2.15
N PRO A 25 -4.73 21.26 3.19
CA PRO A 25 -5.19 22.63 3.44
C PRO A 25 -4.84 23.61 2.31
N SER A 26 -3.88 23.24 1.46
CA SER A 26 -3.38 24.07 0.36
C SER A 26 -4.27 24.06 -0.90
N LEU A 27 -5.39 23.34 -0.90
CA LEU A 27 -6.32 23.29 -2.02
C LEU A 27 -6.86 24.69 -2.38
N LYS A 28 -6.67 25.10 -3.64
CA LYS A 28 -7.17 26.37 -4.18
C LYS A 28 -8.19 26.15 -5.28
N ARG A 29 -9.27 26.93 -5.29
CA ARG A 29 -10.31 26.84 -6.32
C ARG A 29 -9.75 27.24 -7.70
N ARG A 30 -10.00 26.41 -8.71
CA ARG A 30 -9.66 26.66 -10.12
C ARG A 30 -10.80 26.14 -11.00
N GLY A 31 -11.66 27.06 -11.44
CA GLY A 31 -12.90 26.71 -12.13
C GLY A 31 -13.87 25.98 -11.20
N ARG A 32 -14.36 24.81 -11.62
CA ARG A 32 -15.27 23.94 -10.84
C ARG A 32 -14.56 22.98 -9.89
N SER A 33 -13.23 22.87 -9.98
CA SER A 33 -12.43 21.98 -9.15
C SER A 33 -11.54 22.77 -8.19
N PHE A 34 -11.03 22.10 -7.17
CA PHE A 34 -10.01 22.58 -6.25
C PHE A 34 -8.71 21.85 -6.54
N VAL A 35 -7.59 22.57 -6.55
CA VAL A 35 -6.29 22.07 -6.99
C VAL A 35 -5.23 22.29 -5.92
N GLY A 36 -4.44 21.26 -5.64
CA GLY A 36 -3.41 21.27 -4.59
C GLY A 36 -2.30 20.25 -4.86
N LEU A 37 -1.34 20.18 -3.94
CA LEU A 37 -0.35 19.12 -3.94
C LEU A 37 -1.03 17.81 -3.55
N CYS A 38 -0.66 16.72 -4.21
CA CYS A 38 -1.21 15.41 -3.93
C CYS A 38 -0.77 14.90 -2.56
N PRO A 39 -1.70 14.41 -1.73
CA PRO A 39 -1.36 13.78 -0.45
C PRO A 39 -0.88 12.33 -0.61
N PHE A 40 -0.96 11.77 -1.82
CA PHE A 40 -0.60 10.38 -2.11
C PHE A 40 0.82 10.21 -2.66
N HIS A 41 1.42 11.27 -3.20
CA HIS A 41 2.79 11.22 -3.73
C HIS A 41 3.45 12.60 -3.65
N LYS A 42 4.77 12.61 -3.56
CA LYS A 42 5.53 13.86 -3.41
C LYS A 42 5.71 14.56 -4.75
N GLU A 43 5.18 15.77 -4.86
CA GLU A 43 5.31 16.61 -6.05
C GLU A 43 5.56 18.08 -5.69
N LYS A 44 6.12 18.85 -6.62
CA LYS A 44 6.32 20.30 -6.47
C LYS A 44 5.24 21.13 -7.17
N THR A 45 4.58 20.55 -8.17
CA THR A 45 3.54 21.19 -8.97
C THR A 45 2.19 20.60 -8.61
N PRO A 46 1.17 21.39 -8.26
CA PRO A 46 -0.16 20.88 -7.94
C PRO A 46 -0.74 20.03 -9.09
N SER A 47 -0.97 18.74 -8.84
CA SER A 47 -1.64 17.85 -9.79
C SER A 47 -2.89 17.18 -9.20
N PHE A 48 -3.20 17.44 -7.94
CA PHE A 48 -4.34 16.86 -7.25
C PHE A 48 -5.59 17.72 -7.42
N HIS A 49 -6.62 17.16 -8.04
CA HIS A 49 -7.88 17.84 -8.32
C HIS A 49 -9.01 17.21 -7.51
N VAL A 50 -9.82 18.03 -6.85
CA VAL A 50 -11.04 17.65 -6.15
C VAL A 50 -12.21 18.39 -6.78
N ASN A 51 -13.24 17.68 -7.23
CA ASN A 51 -14.47 18.26 -7.76
C ASN A 51 -15.61 18.02 -6.76
N PRO A 52 -16.04 19.06 -6.01
CA PRO A 52 -17.10 18.92 -5.02
C PRO A 52 -18.45 18.58 -5.65
N ASP A 53 -18.79 19.21 -6.79
CA ASP A 53 -20.05 18.99 -7.52
C ASP A 53 -20.23 17.50 -7.91
N ARG A 54 -19.13 16.82 -8.25
CA ARG A 54 -19.14 15.40 -8.64
C ARG A 54 -18.77 14.44 -7.51
N GLY A 55 -18.43 14.94 -6.32
CA GLY A 55 -18.02 14.11 -5.19
C GLY A 55 -16.75 13.27 -5.45
N PHE A 56 -15.83 13.76 -6.28
CA PHE A 56 -14.73 12.95 -6.83
C PHE A 56 -13.38 13.66 -6.81
N PHE A 57 -12.29 12.91 -6.57
CA PHE A 57 -10.92 13.41 -6.70
C PHE A 57 -10.12 12.62 -7.74
N HIS A 58 -9.11 13.27 -8.33
CA HIS A 58 -8.12 12.62 -9.19
C HIS A 58 -6.77 13.35 -9.14
N CYS A 59 -5.69 12.59 -9.01
CA CYS A 59 -4.33 13.08 -9.14
C CYS A 59 -3.79 12.87 -10.56
N PHE A 60 -3.43 13.96 -11.25
CA PHE A 60 -2.84 13.88 -12.58
C PHE A 60 -1.39 13.38 -12.58
N GLY A 61 -0.68 13.48 -11.46
CA GLY A 61 0.64 12.88 -11.23
C GLY A 61 0.56 11.36 -11.06
N CYS A 62 0.16 10.90 -9.88
CA CYS A 62 0.16 9.46 -9.51
C CYS A 62 -1.07 8.65 -9.97
N LYS A 63 -2.07 9.27 -10.63
CA LYS A 63 -3.31 8.62 -11.12
C LYS A 63 -4.28 8.13 -10.05
N GLU A 64 -3.99 8.38 -8.78
CA GLU A 64 -4.94 8.07 -7.71
C GLU A 64 -6.24 8.85 -7.86
N ALA A 65 -7.36 8.16 -7.69
CA ALA A 65 -8.69 8.73 -7.88
C ALA A 65 -9.74 8.03 -7.01
N GLY A 66 -10.87 8.69 -6.76
CA GLY A 66 -12.00 8.09 -6.07
C GLY A 66 -12.94 9.09 -5.39
N SER A 67 -13.86 8.53 -4.61
CA SER A 67 -14.79 9.24 -3.72
C SER A 67 -14.13 9.65 -2.40
N ALA A 68 -14.88 10.33 -1.52
CA ALA A 68 -14.44 10.61 -0.16
C ALA A 68 -14.16 9.33 0.67
N ILE A 69 -14.91 8.24 0.41
CA ILE A 69 -14.66 6.94 1.05
C ILE A 69 -13.30 6.40 0.60
N ASP A 70 -13.04 6.42 -0.70
CA ASP A 70 -11.77 5.98 -1.27
C ASP A 70 -10.61 6.83 -0.75
N PHE A 71 -10.83 8.13 -0.56
CA PHE A 71 -9.85 9.02 0.04
C PHE A 71 -9.49 8.55 1.45
N LEU A 72 -10.45 8.27 2.34
CA LEU A 72 -10.14 7.79 3.69
C LEU A 72 -9.49 6.40 3.70
N ILE A 73 -9.91 5.49 2.81
CA ILE A 73 -9.27 4.18 2.67
C ILE A 73 -7.80 4.35 2.28
N LYS A 74 -7.55 5.16 1.25
CA LYS A 74 -6.23 5.35 0.67
C LYS A 74 -5.35 6.24 1.52
N HIS A 75 -5.89 7.28 2.15
CA HIS A 75 -5.17 8.31 2.91
C HIS A 75 -5.07 8.00 4.41
N GLU A 76 -6.15 7.56 5.05
CA GLU A 76 -6.14 7.23 6.48
C GLU A 76 -5.89 5.74 6.74
N GLY A 77 -5.88 4.90 5.71
CA GLY A 77 -5.76 3.46 5.89
C GLY A 77 -6.98 2.91 6.61
N TYR A 78 -8.17 3.39 6.28
CA TYR A 78 -9.43 2.83 6.78
C TYR A 78 -9.83 1.62 5.95
N THR A 79 -10.53 0.68 6.56
CA THR A 79 -11.31 -0.32 5.81
C THR A 79 -12.54 0.37 5.23
N PHE A 80 -13.20 -0.22 4.24
CA PHE A 80 -14.42 0.34 3.67
C PHE A 80 -15.48 0.63 4.75
N ARG A 81 -15.70 -0.30 5.69
CA ARG A 81 -16.67 -0.12 6.79
C ARG A 81 -16.28 1.02 7.73
N GLU A 82 -14.99 1.16 8.05
CA GLU A 82 -14.47 2.25 8.89
C GLU A 82 -14.62 3.60 8.19
N ALA A 83 -14.31 3.68 6.90
CA ALA A 83 -14.48 4.87 6.08
C ALA A 83 -15.94 5.31 6.01
N VAL A 84 -16.86 4.39 5.74
CA VAL A 84 -18.30 4.70 5.73
C VAL A 84 -18.77 5.19 7.10
N ARG A 85 -18.33 4.56 8.20
CA ARG A 85 -18.70 4.98 9.56
C ARG A 85 -18.15 6.35 9.93
N ALA A 86 -16.88 6.61 9.64
CA ALA A 86 -16.25 7.89 9.93
C ALA A 86 -16.93 9.05 9.18
N LEU A 87 -17.33 8.82 7.92
CA LEU A 87 -18.08 9.81 7.14
C LEU A 87 -19.53 9.97 7.62
N ALA A 88 -20.19 8.87 8.00
CA ALA A 88 -21.53 8.92 8.54
C ALA A 88 -21.60 9.74 9.83
N GLU A 89 -20.63 9.55 10.73
CA GLU A 89 -20.52 10.32 11.97
C GLU A 89 -20.36 11.83 11.68
N ARG A 90 -19.48 12.18 10.73
CA ARG A 90 -19.29 13.58 10.28
C ARG A 90 -20.55 14.19 9.68
N ALA A 91 -21.32 13.40 8.94
CA ALA A 91 -22.54 13.82 8.27
C ALA A 91 -23.79 13.73 9.17
N GLY A 92 -23.66 13.31 10.43
CA GLY A 92 -24.78 13.07 11.33
C GLY A 92 -25.76 11.99 10.83
N ILE A 93 -25.27 11.02 10.07
CA ILE A 93 -26.05 9.92 9.53
C ILE A 93 -25.95 8.72 10.48
N GLU A 94 -27.10 8.26 10.94
CA GLU A 94 -27.17 6.99 11.66
C GLU A 94 -26.87 5.83 10.69
N VAL A 95 -25.86 5.03 11.01
CA VAL A 95 -25.46 3.91 10.17
C VAL A 95 -26.41 2.74 10.41
N ILE A 96 -27.47 2.63 9.61
CA ILE A 96 -28.38 1.50 9.65
C ILE A 96 -27.66 0.27 9.08
N GLU A 97 -27.48 -0.75 9.91
CA GLU A 97 -26.95 -2.05 9.48
C GLU A 97 -28.11 -3.02 9.27
N THR A 98 -28.16 -3.71 8.12
CA THR A 98 -29.12 -4.78 7.90
C THR A 98 -28.76 -5.99 8.75
N ARG A 99 -29.33 -6.06 9.97
CA ARG A 99 -29.61 -7.26 10.77
C ARG A 99 -30.38 -6.92 12.07
N GLN A 100 -31.59 -7.50 12.17
CA GLN A 100 -32.55 -7.64 13.29
C GLN A 100 -32.26 -6.90 14.63
N ASP A 101 -33.25 -6.12 15.06
CA ASP A 101 -33.29 -5.17 16.18
C ASP A 101 -32.83 -5.68 17.57
N ALA A 102 -32.72 -6.99 17.78
CA ALA A 102 -32.15 -7.57 19.02
C ALA A 102 -30.61 -7.49 19.06
N ALA A 103 -29.94 -7.48 17.91
CA ALA A 103 -28.47 -7.43 17.80
C ALA A 103 -27.88 -6.02 18.00
N PHE A 104 -28.71 -4.97 17.88
CA PHE A 104 -28.31 -3.57 18.01
C PHE A 104 -27.83 -3.23 19.43
N THR A 105 -28.57 -3.66 20.46
CA THR A 105 -28.18 -3.41 21.86
C THR A 105 -26.88 -4.10 22.27
N GLU A 106 -26.62 -5.31 21.78
CA GLU A 106 -25.40 -6.04 22.10
C GLU A 106 -24.19 -5.52 21.32
N SER A 107 -24.36 -5.18 20.04
CA SER A 107 -23.29 -4.56 19.23
C SER A 107 -22.89 -3.19 19.77
N ASP A 108 -23.84 -2.35 20.19
CA ASP A 108 -23.54 -1.03 20.76
C ASP A 108 -22.90 -1.13 22.14
N ARG A 109 -23.35 -2.11 22.96
CA ARG A 109 -22.66 -2.43 24.23
C ARG A 109 -21.22 -2.89 23.98
N GLN A 110 -20.98 -3.73 22.99
CA GLN A 110 -19.63 -4.18 22.63
C GLN A 110 -18.77 -3.04 22.09
N LYS A 111 -19.35 -2.13 21.29
CA LYS A 111 -18.65 -0.94 20.78
C LYS A 111 -18.26 -0.01 21.93
N LYS A 112 -19.22 0.34 22.80
CA LYS A 112 -18.98 1.16 23.98
C LYS A 112 -17.95 0.53 24.91
N ALA A 113 -18.05 -0.78 25.16
CA ALA A 113 -17.07 -1.50 25.96
C ALA A 113 -15.66 -1.39 25.35
N ARG A 114 -15.49 -1.50 24.02
CA ARG A 114 -14.19 -1.28 23.37
C ARG A 114 -13.71 0.17 23.48
N GLU A 115 -14.61 1.15 23.32
CA GLU A 115 -14.30 2.58 23.50
C GLU A 115 -13.78 2.86 24.92
N ASP A 116 -14.41 2.28 25.94
CA ASP A 116 -13.97 2.38 27.33
C ASP A 116 -12.55 1.79 27.51
N LEU A 117 -12.23 0.66 26.86
CA LEU A 117 -10.88 0.06 26.93
C LEU A 117 -9.82 0.96 26.27
N TYR A 118 -10.13 1.63 25.15
CA TYR A 118 -9.21 2.62 24.57
C TYR A 118 -8.98 3.81 25.51
N ALA A 119 -10.03 4.28 26.19
CA ALA A 119 -9.92 5.36 27.17
C ALA A 119 -9.01 4.98 28.36
N VAL A 120 -9.11 3.75 28.86
CA VAL A 120 -8.23 3.24 29.92
C VAL A 120 -6.76 3.24 29.48
N ASN A 121 -6.46 2.75 28.27
CA ASN A 121 -5.10 2.81 27.73
C ASN A 121 -4.60 4.25 27.54
N ALA A 122 -5.46 5.16 27.08
CA ALA A 122 -5.11 6.57 26.90
C ALA A 122 -4.75 7.24 28.24
N LEU A 123 -5.50 6.96 29.31
CA LEU A 123 -5.22 7.43 30.67
C LEU A 123 -3.88 6.88 31.20
N ALA A 124 -3.60 5.59 30.97
CA ALA A 124 -2.33 4.99 31.38
C ALA A 124 -1.13 5.59 30.65
N ALA A 125 -1.27 5.88 29.35
CA ALA A 125 -0.23 6.59 28.61
C ALA A 125 0.02 7.99 29.18
N THR A 126 -1.06 8.73 29.53
CA THR A 126 -0.94 10.05 30.16
C THR A 126 -0.21 9.97 31.49
N PHE A 127 -0.51 8.94 32.30
CA PHE A 127 0.21 8.66 33.54
C PHE A 127 1.70 8.44 33.26
N PHE A 128 2.08 7.54 32.36
CA PHE A 128 3.49 7.26 32.09
C PHE A 128 4.25 8.46 31.52
N GLU A 129 3.64 9.24 30.63
CA GLU A 129 4.23 10.50 30.14
C GLU A 129 4.45 11.49 31.28
N ASP A 130 3.49 11.62 32.20
CA ASP A 130 3.62 12.48 33.38
C ASP A 130 4.74 12.02 34.31
N GLN A 131 4.84 10.70 34.56
CA GLN A 131 5.90 10.13 35.38
C GLN A 131 7.29 10.39 34.76
N LEU A 132 7.44 10.34 33.44
CA LEU A 132 8.71 10.69 32.78
C LEU A 132 9.07 12.17 32.97
N ARG A 133 8.05 13.05 33.07
CA ARG A 133 8.23 14.48 33.32
C ARG A 133 8.46 14.83 34.78
N ARG A 134 7.92 14.10 35.75
CA ARG A 134 7.84 14.58 37.14
C ARG A 134 8.40 13.64 38.20
N HIS A 135 8.44 12.34 37.94
CA HIS A 135 8.83 11.38 38.97
C HIS A 135 10.30 11.55 39.38
N GLU A 136 10.62 11.40 40.67
CA GLU A 136 11.99 11.57 41.19
C GLU A 136 13.01 10.62 40.53
N HIS A 137 12.60 9.38 40.25
CA HIS A 137 13.41 8.37 39.55
C HIS A 137 13.37 8.44 38.02
N ARG A 138 12.82 9.50 37.41
CA ARG A 138 12.79 9.65 35.94
C ARG A 138 14.18 9.62 35.29
N GLY A 139 15.23 9.97 36.06
CA GLY A 139 16.62 9.99 35.58
C GLY A 139 17.09 8.68 34.97
N TYR A 140 16.59 7.53 35.44
CA TYR A 140 16.91 6.22 34.88
C TYR A 140 16.38 6.04 33.45
N ALA A 141 15.16 6.53 33.18
CA ALA A 141 14.57 6.49 31.85
C ALA A 141 15.25 7.50 30.91
N LEU A 142 15.58 8.70 31.41
CA LEU A 142 16.28 9.72 30.64
C LEU A 142 17.69 9.31 30.26
N GLU A 143 18.44 8.68 31.17
CA GLU A 143 19.76 8.13 30.87
C GLU A 143 19.68 7.07 29.76
N GLU A 144 18.63 6.24 29.79
CA GLU A 144 18.46 5.20 28.78
C GLU A 144 18.11 5.76 27.39
N LEU A 145 17.38 6.88 27.34
CA LEU A 145 17.19 7.65 26.11
C LEU A 145 18.49 8.33 25.65
N ALA A 146 19.26 8.90 26.59
CA ALA A 146 20.52 9.59 26.30
C ALA A 146 21.58 8.68 25.69
N LYS A 147 21.70 7.41 26.15
CA LYS A 147 22.59 6.40 25.54
C LYS A 147 22.36 6.20 24.03
N ARG A 148 21.16 6.55 23.56
CA ARG A 148 20.70 6.42 22.19
C ARG A 148 20.65 7.78 21.47
N GLY A 149 21.18 8.83 22.08
CA GLY A 149 21.17 10.19 21.57
C GLY A 149 19.76 10.80 21.48
N LEU A 150 18.85 10.38 22.37
CA LEU A 150 17.47 10.89 22.47
C LEU A 150 17.30 11.75 23.73
N GLU A 151 18.23 12.67 23.97
CA GLU A 151 18.21 13.54 25.14
C GLU A 151 17.04 14.53 25.09
N VAL A 152 16.16 14.46 26.09
CA VAL A 152 14.98 15.32 26.22
C VAL A 152 15.40 16.77 26.47
N GLY A 153 14.83 17.71 25.73
CA GLY A 153 15.08 19.14 25.86
C GLY A 153 16.35 19.65 25.16
N VAL A 154 17.08 18.78 24.45
CA VAL A 154 18.30 19.15 23.72
C VAL A 154 18.00 19.53 22.27
N ASP A 155 17.19 18.73 21.57
CA ASP A 155 16.72 19.00 20.21
C ASP A 155 15.18 18.96 20.17
N PRO A 156 14.50 20.05 19.78
CA PRO A 156 13.03 20.08 19.67
C PRO A 156 12.45 18.95 18.82
N LYS A 157 13.18 18.48 17.79
CA LYS A 157 12.73 17.36 16.94
C LYS A 157 12.72 16.04 17.70
N ILE A 158 13.68 15.83 18.59
CA ILE A 158 13.69 14.65 19.47
C ILE A 158 12.47 14.71 20.39
N ASP A 159 12.20 15.85 21.00
CA ASP A 159 11.04 16.03 21.88
C ASP A 159 9.71 15.79 21.14
N GLU A 160 9.58 16.30 19.91
CA GLU A 160 8.42 16.04 19.04
C GLU A 160 8.23 14.55 18.78
N VAL A 161 9.30 13.81 18.45
CA VAL A 161 9.22 12.36 18.24
C VAL A 161 8.89 11.62 19.52
N LEU A 162 9.55 11.92 20.64
CA LEU A 162 9.24 11.28 21.92
C LEU A 162 7.78 11.51 22.34
N GLN A 163 7.25 12.71 22.07
CA GLN A 163 5.85 13.03 22.32
C GLN A 163 4.90 12.32 21.34
N ALA A 164 5.22 12.24 20.05
CA ALA A 164 4.42 11.54 19.04
C ALA A 164 4.33 10.03 19.30
N PHE A 165 5.37 9.43 19.86
CA PHE A 165 5.40 8.03 20.31
C PHE A 165 4.87 7.83 21.74
N ARG A 166 4.45 8.92 22.41
CA ARG A 166 3.98 8.94 23.81
C ARG A 166 4.91 8.17 24.75
N ILE A 167 6.21 8.47 24.64
CA ILE A 167 7.24 7.86 25.49
C ILE A 167 7.02 8.28 26.93
N GLY A 168 7.07 7.30 27.83
CA GLY A 168 6.79 7.50 29.25
C GLY A 168 7.70 6.69 30.15
N TYR A 169 7.43 6.76 31.46
CA TYR A 169 8.15 6.03 32.48
C TYR A 169 7.16 5.32 33.40
N ALA A 170 7.36 4.03 33.64
CA ALA A 170 6.68 3.31 34.71
C ALA A 170 7.60 3.33 35.95
N PRO A 171 7.24 4.03 37.04
CA PRO A 171 8.03 4.09 38.26
C PRO A 171 8.24 2.71 38.91
N PRO A 172 9.20 2.56 39.84
CA PRO A 172 9.17 1.46 40.79
C PRO A 172 7.94 1.55 41.71
N GLY A 173 7.58 0.45 42.36
CA GLY A 173 6.38 0.37 43.20
C GLY A 173 5.33 -0.58 42.62
N TRP A 174 4.35 -0.95 43.45
CA TRP A 174 3.41 -2.04 43.12
C TRP A 174 2.07 -1.57 42.58
N ASP A 175 1.65 -0.33 42.83
CA ASP A 175 0.26 0.11 42.65
C ASP A 175 0.12 1.60 42.30
N GLY A 176 1.17 2.21 41.75
CA GLY A 176 1.15 3.62 41.37
C GLY A 176 0.15 3.90 40.24
N LEU A 177 0.20 3.10 39.17
CA LEU A 177 -0.77 3.16 38.08
C LEU A 177 -2.16 2.72 38.56
N ALA A 178 -2.25 1.62 39.33
CA ALA A 178 -3.51 1.16 39.89
C ALA A 178 -4.22 2.24 40.71
N SER A 179 -3.48 2.95 41.56
CA SER A 179 -3.99 4.05 42.37
C SER A 179 -4.44 5.24 41.52
N PHE A 180 -3.65 5.62 40.51
CA PHE A 180 -4.01 6.68 39.57
C PHE A 180 -5.30 6.34 38.79
N LEU A 181 -5.38 5.15 38.20
CA LEU A 181 -6.56 4.71 37.44
C LEU A 181 -7.82 4.68 38.31
N ARG A 182 -7.71 4.20 39.55
CA ARG A 182 -8.83 4.22 40.50
C ARG A 182 -9.30 5.65 40.80
N GLN A 183 -8.39 6.62 40.95
CA GLN A 183 -8.74 8.03 41.13
C GLN A 183 -9.44 8.63 39.91
N GLN A 184 -9.12 8.13 38.70
CA GLN A 184 -9.81 8.49 37.46
C GLN A 184 -11.15 7.74 37.26
N GLY A 185 -11.62 6.97 38.25
CA GLY A 185 -12.86 6.21 38.17
C GLY A 185 -12.78 4.94 37.32
N VAL A 186 -11.59 4.51 36.92
CA VAL A 186 -11.39 3.27 36.15
C VAL A 186 -11.48 2.05 37.08
N SER A 187 -12.25 1.05 36.68
CA SER A 187 -12.33 -0.20 37.44
C SER A 187 -11.04 -1.02 37.27
N PRO A 188 -10.55 -1.69 38.33
CA PRO A 188 -9.36 -2.54 38.22
C PRO A 188 -9.50 -3.67 37.18
N ALA A 189 -10.71 -4.22 37.02
CA ALA A 189 -10.99 -5.26 36.02
C ALA A 189 -10.86 -4.74 34.57
N ALA A 190 -11.24 -3.49 34.30
CA ALA A 190 -11.04 -2.90 32.97
C ALA A 190 -9.54 -2.71 32.68
N ALA A 191 -8.76 -2.27 33.68
CA ALA A 191 -7.31 -2.11 33.56
C ALA A 191 -6.57 -3.46 33.45
N GLU A 192 -7.06 -4.51 34.11
CA GLU A 192 -6.59 -5.90 33.90
C GLU A 192 -6.88 -6.37 32.46
N THR A 193 -8.08 -6.08 31.94
CA THR A 193 -8.52 -6.52 30.60
C THR A 193 -7.60 -6.02 29.49
N VAL A 194 -7.08 -4.79 29.59
CA VAL A 194 -6.06 -4.24 28.67
C VAL A 194 -4.62 -4.56 29.08
N GLY A 195 -4.44 -5.35 30.14
CA GLY A 195 -3.16 -5.85 30.59
C GLY A 195 -2.27 -4.81 31.25
N LEU A 196 -2.84 -3.79 31.90
CA LEU A 196 -2.10 -2.80 32.69
C LEU A 196 -1.90 -3.26 34.13
N LEU A 197 -2.88 -4.00 34.67
CA LEU A 197 -2.86 -4.55 36.02
C LEU A 197 -2.83 -6.08 35.99
N VAL A 198 -2.27 -6.68 37.04
CA VAL A 198 -2.23 -8.13 37.25
C VAL A 198 -2.90 -8.44 38.59
N PRO A 199 -3.82 -9.41 38.66
CA PRO A 199 -4.40 -9.83 39.92
C PRO A 199 -3.34 -10.50 40.80
N ARG A 200 -3.44 -10.29 42.12
CA ARG A 200 -2.54 -10.97 43.07
C ARG A 200 -2.87 -12.46 43.13
N SER A 201 -1.84 -13.31 43.16
CA SER A 201 -1.99 -14.77 43.29
C SER A 201 -2.51 -15.20 44.67
N SER A 202 -2.28 -14.38 45.70
CA SER A 202 -2.80 -14.56 47.05
C SER A 202 -3.42 -13.26 47.58
N GLY A 203 -4.64 -13.33 48.11
CA GLY A 203 -5.38 -12.18 48.65
C GLY A 203 -6.25 -11.47 47.60
N SER A 204 -6.81 -10.32 47.97
CA SER A 204 -7.59 -9.46 47.07
C SER A 204 -6.74 -8.32 46.51
N GLY A 205 -7.07 -7.87 45.31
CA GLY A 205 -6.47 -6.68 44.69
C GLY A 205 -5.54 -6.98 43.51
N PHE A 206 -4.96 -5.90 43.00
CA PHE A 206 -4.18 -5.86 41.77
C PHE A 206 -2.83 -5.18 42.01
N TYR A 207 -1.90 -5.39 41.09
CA TYR A 207 -0.64 -4.66 41.04
C TYR A 207 -0.27 -4.27 39.60
N ASP A 208 0.59 -3.27 39.46
CA ASP A 208 1.03 -2.73 38.19
C ASP A 208 1.86 -3.75 37.42
N ARG A 209 1.50 -4.01 36.16
CA ARG A 209 2.26 -4.92 35.28
C ARG A 209 3.64 -4.35 34.93
N PHE A 210 3.67 -3.08 34.58
CA PHE A 210 4.89 -2.38 34.17
C PHE A 210 5.46 -1.64 35.37
N ARG A 211 6.69 -1.95 35.75
CA ARG A 211 7.37 -1.36 36.91
C ARG A 211 8.83 -1.14 36.57
N HIS A 212 9.32 0.05 36.86
CA HIS A 212 10.69 0.48 36.59
C HIS A 212 11.12 0.23 35.13
N ARG A 213 10.35 0.79 34.19
CA ARG A 213 10.53 0.58 32.75
C ARG A 213 10.38 1.88 31.97
N LEU A 214 11.17 2.02 30.92
CA LEU A 214 10.89 3.00 29.86
C LEU A 214 9.72 2.47 29.03
N MET A 215 8.69 3.29 28.87
CA MET A 215 7.41 2.89 28.30
C MET A 215 7.25 3.44 26.89
N PHE A 216 6.82 2.56 25.98
CA PHE A 216 6.49 2.86 24.59
C PHE A 216 5.01 2.55 24.38
N ALA A 217 4.22 3.57 24.04
CA ALA A 217 2.81 3.37 23.72
C ALA A 217 2.68 2.72 22.33
N VAL A 218 1.91 1.65 22.24
CA VAL A 218 1.56 1.02 20.96
C VAL A 218 0.25 1.63 20.49
N MET A 219 0.26 2.21 19.30
CA MET A 219 -0.89 2.84 18.68
C MET A 219 -1.37 2.05 17.47
N ASP A 220 -2.69 1.97 17.31
CA ASP A 220 -3.28 1.49 16.06
C ASP A 220 -3.10 2.54 14.93
N PRO A 221 -3.43 2.23 13.66
CA PRO A 221 -3.28 3.20 12.58
C PRO A 221 -4.03 4.52 12.80
N GLN A 222 -5.11 4.51 13.58
CA GLN A 222 -5.92 5.68 13.93
C GLN A 222 -5.31 6.54 15.05
N GLY A 223 -4.27 6.05 15.75
CA GLY A 223 -3.59 6.77 16.82
C GLY A 223 -4.16 6.50 18.21
N ARG A 224 -5.08 5.54 18.34
CA ARG A 224 -5.57 5.11 19.64
C ARG A 224 -4.52 4.25 20.31
N VAL A 225 -4.25 4.48 21.59
CA VAL A 225 -3.34 3.62 22.36
C VAL A 225 -4.03 2.29 22.65
N VAL A 226 -3.41 1.20 22.21
CA VAL A 226 -3.98 -0.15 22.29
C VAL A 226 -3.21 -1.07 23.24
N ALA A 227 -1.94 -0.79 23.45
CA ALA A 227 -1.04 -1.58 24.28
C ALA A 227 0.22 -0.79 24.65
N PHE A 228 1.11 -1.42 25.40
CA PHE A 228 2.41 -0.87 25.77
C PHE A 228 3.52 -1.90 25.60
N SER A 229 4.71 -1.39 25.32
CA SER A 229 5.97 -2.11 25.49
C SER A 229 6.81 -1.41 26.55
N GLY A 230 7.36 -2.18 27.48
CA GLY A 230 8.16 -1.68 28.60
C GLY A 230 9.57 -2.25 28.58
N ARG A 231 10.57 -1.39 28.38
CA ARG A 231 11.99 -1.76 28.46
C ARG A 231 12.49 -1.67 29.90
N ALA A 232 13.08 -2.75 30.41
CA ALA A 232 13.72 -2.76 31.72
C ALA A 232 14.87 -1.74 31.77
N LEU A 233 14.96 -1.02 32.88
CA LEU A 233 16.03 -0.06 33.15
C LEU A 233 17.10 -0.71 34.04
N ARG A 234 18.24 -0.04 34.19
CA ARG A 234 19.29 -0.47 35.14
C ARG A 234 18.75 -0.51 36.56
N ASP A 235 19.29 -1.42 37.37
CA ASP A 235 18.82 -1.62 38.75
C ASP A 235 18.88 -0.35 39.60
N LEU A 236 17.89 -0.21 40.47
CA LEU A 236 17.90 0.78 41.55
C LEU A 236 18.94 0.39 42.61
N PRO A 237 19.49 1.36 43.36
CA PRO A 237 20.40 1.09 44.48
C PRO A 237 19.78 0.13 45.51
N GLU A 238 20.62 -0.64 46.20
CA GLU A 238 20.17 -1.59 47.23
C GLU A 238 19.26 -0.91 48.28
N GLY A 239 18.10 -1.53 48.55
CA GLY A 239 17.08 -1.00 49.47
C GLY A 239 15.87 -0.34 48.80
N GLN A 240 15.94 0.00 47.51
CA GLN A 240 14.82 0.55 46.71
C GLN A 240 14.28 -0.48 45.70
N ALA A 241 14.34 -1.76 46.07
CA ALA A 241 14.15 -2.86 45.13
C ALA A 241 12.77 -2.83 44.46
N VAL A 242 12.76 -2.80 43.13
CA VAL A 242 11.68 -3.40 42.34
C VAL A 242 11.68 -4.87 42.74
N SER A 243 10.59 -5.34 43.33
CA SER A 243 10.50 -6.71 43.83
C SER A 243 11.00 -7.71 42.78
N LYS A 244 12.09 -8.41 43.10
CA LYS A 244 12.65 -9.52 42.30
C LYS A 244 11.70 -10.73 42.20
N ASN A 245 10.51 -10.65 42.81
CA ASN A 245 9.64 -11.80 43.06
C ASN A 245 8.72 -12.21 41.90
N ASP A 246 8.65 -11.46 40.79
CA ASP A 246 7.83 -11.89 39.63
C ASP A 246 8.60 -12.80 38.66
N SER A 247 9.91 -12.91 38.81
CA SER A 247 10.76 -13.86 38.08
C SER A 247 11.19 -14.96 39.03
N ALA A 248 10.40 -16.03 39.12
CA ALA A 248 10.77 -17.27 39.83
C ALA A 248 12.05 -17.95 39.27
N SER A 249 12.72 -17.35 38.27
CA SER A 249 13.71 -18.00 37.43
C SER A 249 14.68 -17.04 36.67
N GLY A 250 15.12 -15.93 37.26
CA GLY A 250 16.25 -15.14 36.71
C GLY A 250 16.05 -13.61 36.67
N PRO A 251 16.94 -12.86 35.98
CA PRO A 251 16.82 -11.41 35.84
C PRO A 251 15.53 -11.02 35.06
N PRO A 252 14.93 -9.85 35.32
CA PRO A 252 13.74 -9.42 34.64
C PRO A 252 13.98 -9.31 33.12
N PRO A 253 13.00 -9.70 32.27
CA PRO A 253 13.16 -9.64 30.82
C PRO A 253 13.40 -8.21 30.33
N LYS A 254 14.34 -8.06 29.39
CA LYS A 254 14.76 -6.78 28.79
C LYS A 254 13.57 -5.98 28.24
N TYR A 255 12.61 -6.66 27.63
CA TYR A 255 11.33 -6.10 27.18
C TYR A 255 10.16 -6.94 27.65
N ILE A 256 9.06 -6.28 28.00
CA ILE A 256 7.75 -6.91 28.18
C ILE A 256 6.72 -6.14 27.35
N ASN A 257 5.77 -6.85 26.76
CA ASN A 257 4.66 -6.26 26.02
C ASN A 257 3.34 -6.54 26.75
N SER A 258 2.34 -5.70 26.52
CA SER A 258 0.96 -6.01 26.93
C SER A 258 0.56 -7.39 26.40
N PRO A 259 -0.24 -8.15 27.17
CA PRO A 259 -0.89 -9.37 26.69
C PRO A 259 -1.93 -9.04 25.61
N GLU A 260 -2.44 -10.08 24.94
CA GLU A 260 -3.60 -9.96 24.05
C GLU A 260 -4.81 -9.36 24.78
N SER A 261 -5.59 -8.52 24.10
CA SER A 261 -6.80 -7.90 24.66
C SER A 261 -7.85 -7.66 23.56
N PRO A 262 -9.11 -7.30 23.90
CA PRO A 262 -10.13 -6.98 22.90
C PRO A 262 -9.80 -5.81 21.97
N VAL A 263 -8.80 -5.00 22.31
CA VAL A 263 -8.34 -3.85 21.53
C VAL A 263 -6.92 -4.01 20.98
N TYR A 264 -6.21 -5.09 21.32
CA TYR A 264 -4.84 -5.32 20.89
C TYR A 264 -4.56 -6.80 20.59
N THR A 265 -4.15 -7.04 19.35
CA THR A 265 -3.59 -8.32 18.91
C THR A 265 -2.18 -8.12 18.40
N LYS A 266 -1.20 -8.72 19.08
CA LYS A 266 0.23 -8.49 18.81
C LYS A 266 0.60 -8.82 17.36
N GLY A 267 0.11 -9.95 16.87
CA GLY A 267 0.35 -10.42 15.51
C GLY A 267 -0.38 -9.61 14.42
N GLN A 268 -1.15 -8.59 14.76
CA GLN A 268 -1.86 -7.72 13.81
C GLN A 268 -1.39 -6.25 13.89
N MET A 269 -0.48 -5.94 14.81
CA MET A 269 -0.03 -4.58 15.08
C MET A 269 1.47 -4.45 14.84
N LEU A 270 1.86 -3.27 14.37
CA LEU A 270 3.26 -2.87 14.20
C LEU A 270 3.50 -1.61 15.02
N PHE A 271 4.57 -1.60 15.79
CA PHE A 271 5.00 -0.40 16.49
C PHE A 271 5.39 0.68 15.49
N GLY A 272 4.97 1.93 15.75
CA GLY A 272 5.23 3.07 14.88
C GLY A 272 4.31 3.22 13.68
N ILE A 273 3.33 2.32 13.46
CA ILE A 273 2.49 2.37 12.26
C ILE A 273 1.70 3.68 12.15
N HIS A 274 1.17 4.20 13.27
CA HIS A 274 0.46 5.47 13.28
C HIS A 274 1.36 6.62 12.81
N GLN A 275 2.58 6.69 13.37
CA GLN A 275 3.56 7.73 13.10
C GLN A 275 4.08 7.63 11.66
N ALA A 276 4.31 6.41 11.18
CA ALA A 276 4.99 6.16 9.91
C ALA A 276 4.07 6.12 8.69
N ARG A 277 2.74 5.95 8.85
CA ARG A 277 1.82 5.63 7.74
C ARG A 277 1.86 6.60 6.56
N HIS A 278 2.02 7.89 6.82
CA HIS A 278 2.10 8.90 5.76
C HIS A 278 3.41 8.80 4.98
N GLU A 279 4.52 8.60 5.68
CA GLU A 279 5.84 8.56 5.07
C GLU A 279 6.11 7.22 4.36
N ILE A 280 5.57 6.13 4.89
CA ILE A 280 5.50 4.83 4.21
C ILE A 280 4.82 4.97 2.86
N ARG A 281 3.66 5.67 2.83
CA ARG A 281 2.91 5.88 1.59
C ARG A 281 3.67 6.76 0.61
N GLN A 282 4.19 7.90 1.07
CA GLN A 282 4.93 8.82 0.20
C GLN A 282 6.18 8.18 -0.41
N ALA A 283 6.86 7.32 0.35
CA ALA A 283 8.04 6.60 -0.12
C ALA A 283 7.70 5.34 -0.93
N GLU A 284 6.44 4.90 -0.94
CA GLU A 284 5.98 3.59 -1.44
C GLU A 284 6.77 2.39 -0.85
N VAL A 285 7.39 2.62 0.31
CA VAL A 285 8.30 1.69 0.98
C VAL A 285 8.14 1.83 2.48
N ALA A 286 7.83 0.71 3.16
CA ALA A 286 7.97 0.58 4.61
C ALA A 286 9.35 0.01 4.96
N VAL A 287 10.01 0.54 5.97
CA VAL A 287 11.25 -0.02 6.53
C VAL A 287 10.89 -0.76 7.82
N LEU A 288 11.22 -2.06 7.87
CA LEU A 288 10.94 -2.91 9.02
C LEU A 288 12.23 -3.18 9.80
N VAL A 289 12.28 -2.72 11.05
CA VAL A 289 13.37 -2.97 12.00
C VAL A 289 12.91 -3.93 13.11
N GLU A 290 13.83 -4.43 13.94
CA GLU A 290 13.50 -5.42 14.96
C GLU A 290 12.87 -4.82 16.23
N GLY A 291 13.37 -3.65 16.67
CA GLY A 291 13.05 -3.09 17.98
C GLY A 291 12.27 -1.79 17.94
N ASN A 292 11.39 -1.60 18.94
CA ASN A 292 10.67 -0.35 19.14
C ASN A 292 11.62 0.86 19.31
N PHE A 293 12.76 0.64 19.96
CA PHE A 293 13.75 1.69 20.17
C PHE A 293 14.36 2.16 18.85
N ASP A 294 14.64 1.25 17.92
CA ASP A 294 15.23 1.57 16.62
C ASP A 294 14.25 2.38 15.77
N VAL A 295 12.95 2.07 15.86
CA VAL A 295 11.88 2.89 15.27
C VAL A 295 11.95 4.32 15.80
N VAL A 296 11.88 4.53 17.11
CA VAL A 296 11.91 5.88 17.70
C VAL A 296 13.19 6.61 17.32
N SER A 297 14.33 5.91 17.38
CA SER A 297 15.65 6.48 17.11
C SER A 297 15.82 6.93 15.66
N LEU A 298 15.33 6.13 14.71
CA LEU A 298 15.36 6.44 13.28
C LEU A 298 14.39 7.58 12.93
N HIS A 299 13.19 7.59 13.52
CA HIS A 299 12.24 8.70 13.37
C HIS A 299 12.82 10.03 13.88
N ALA A 300 13.48 10.02 15.05
CA ALA A 300 14.15 11.20 15.60
C ALA A 300 15.27 11.75 14.70
N ARG A 301 15.77 10.92 13.78
CA ARG A 301 16.81 11.27 12.81
C ARG A 301 16.26 11.51 11.39
N GLY A 302 14.94 11.56 11.25
CA GLY A 302 14.26 11.90 9.99
C GLY A 302 14.00 10.71 9.06
N VAL A 303 14.25 9.47 9.50
CA VAL A 303 13.84 8.26 8.77
C VAL A 303 12.48 7.81 9.33
N ALA A 304 11.40 8.40 8.80
CA ALA A 304 10.07 8.31 9.38
C ALA A 304 9.16 7.23 8.76
N ASN A 305 9.61 6.48 7.74
CA ASN A 305 8.87 5.35 7.17
C ASN A 305 9.20 4.00 7.85
N VAL A 306 9.58 4.04 9.13
CA VAL A 306 10.09 2.88 9.89
C VAL A 306 9.04 2.35 10.86
N VAL A 307 8.94 1.02 10.94
CA VAL A 307 8.05 0.27 11.85
C VAL A 307 8.75 -0.98 12.42
N ALA A 308 8.22 -1.57 13.48
CA ALA A 308 8.75 -2.83 14.04
C ALA A 308 7.65 -3.82 14.48
N PRO A 309 7.89 -5.14 14.37
CA PRO A 309 7.09 -6.15 15.05
C PRO A 309 7.23 -6.05 16.59
N LEU A 310 6.17 -6.37 17.33
CA LEU A 310 6.12 -6.24 18.78
C LEU A 310 6.67 -7.49 19.51
N GLY A 311 7.94 -7.82 19.28
CA GLY A 311 8.63 -8.93 19.95
C GLY A 311 8.21 -10.32 19.47
N THR A 312 7.76 -10.44 18.22
CA THR A 312 7.44 -11.70 17.53
C THR A 312 8.02 -11.68 16.12
N ALA A 313 8.10 -12.85 15.48
CA ALA A 313 8.32 -12.91 14.04
C ALA A 313 7.25 -12.08 13.31
N PHE A 314 7.64 -11.48 12.18
CA PHE A 314 6.75 -10.71 11.33
C PHE A 314 5.67 -11.61 10.72
N THR A 315 4.40 -11.21 10.82
CA THR A 315 3.25 -12.05 10.49
C THR A 315 2.60 -11.66 9.16
N GLY A 316 1.80 -12.57 8.60
CA GLY A 316 1.01 -12.28 7.40
C GLY A 316 -0.01 -11.15 7.59
N GLU A 317 -0.58 -11.00 8.78
CA GLU A 317 -1.51 -9.91 9.08
C GLU A 317 -0.79 -8.55 9.18
N GLN A 318 0.43 -8.52 9.73
CA GLN A 318 1.28 -7.33 9.70
C GLN A 318 1.70 -6.97 8.27
N ALA A 319 2.02 -7.96 7.44
CA ALA A 319 2.31 -7.76 6.02
C ALA A 319 1.10 -7.19 5.26
N LYS A 320 -0.11 -7.75 5.50
CA LYS A 320 -1.36 -7.20 4.95
C LYS A 320 -1.61 -5.77 5.42
N LEU A 321 -1.35 -5.47 6.70
CA LEU A 321 -1.47 -4.12 7.24
C LEU A 321 -0.55 -3.14 6.48
N LEU A 322 0.74 -3.46 6.32
CA LEU A 322 1.67 -2.61 5.59
C LEU A 322 1.34 -2.45 4.11
N LYS A 323 0.87 -3.51 3.46
CA LYS A 323 0.47 -3.49 2.05
C LYS A 323 -0.62 -2.46 1.74
N ARG A 324 -1.40 -2.05 2.74
CA ARG A 324 -2.40 -0.97 2.61
C ARG A 324 -1.78 0.41 2.41
N PHE A 325 -0.54 0.59 2.84
CA PHE A 325 0.19 1.87 2.81
C PHE A 325 1.28 1.90 1.75
N ALA A 326 1.95 0.77 1.49
CA ALA A 326 3.02 0.68 0.50
C ALA A 326 3.05 -0.71 -0.17
N PRO A 327 3.42 -0.79 -1.46
CA PRO A 327 3.60 -2.08 -2.14
C PRO A 327 4.82 -2.85 -1.67
N THR A 328 5.83 -2.17 -1.09
CA THR A 328 7.14 -2.74 -0.77
C THR A 328 7.49 -2.58 0.70
N VAL A 329 8.10 -3.61 1.29
CA VAL A 329 8.76 -3.56 2.60
C VAL A 329 10.24 -3.87 2.46
N VAL A 330 11.07 -3.10 3.15
CA VAL A 330 12.52 -3.32 3.24
C VAL A 330 12.84 -3.78 4.66
N PHE A 331 13.37 -4.99 4.79
CA PHE A 331 13.87 -5.52 6.06
C PHE A 331 15.23 -4.91 6.36
N LEU A 332 15.32 -4.23 7.49
CA LEU A 332 16.54 -3.62 8.04
C LEU A 332 16.76 -4.20 9.44
N PHE A 333 17.10 -5.49 9.48
CA PHE A 333 17.34 -6.25 10.70
C PHE A 333 18.82 -6.28 11.05
N ASP A 334 19.14 -6.68 12.27
CA ASP A 334 20.51 -6.73 12.75
C ASP A 334 21.34 -7.68 11.88
N GLY A 335 22.62 -7.35 11.66
CA GLY A 335 23.52 -8.14 10.80
C GLY A 335 23.86 -9.55 11.30
N ASP A 336 23.28 -9.98 12.42
CA ASP A 336 23.60 -11.22 13.12
C ASP A 336 22.80 -12.44 12.62
N ALA A 337 23.04 -13.60 13.25
CA ALA A 337 22.35 -14.84 12.89
C ALA A 337 20.84 -14.80 13.20
N ALA A 338 20.42 -14.04 14.22
CA ALA A 338 19.02 -13.90 14.60
C ALA A 338 18.26 -13.04 13.60
N GLY A 339 18.81 -11.90 13.17
CA GLY A 339 18.24 -11.04 12.14
C GLY A 339 18.10 -11.76 10.80
N LYS A 340 19.15 -12.47 10.35
CA LYS A 340 19.09 -13.33 9.14
C LYS A 340 18.00 -14.41 9.26
N LYS A 341 17.83 -15.02 10.43
CA LYS A 341 16.76 -16.00 10.68
C LYS A 341 15.38 -15.36 10.65
N ALA A 342 15.22 -14.15 11.20
CA ALA A 342 13.96 -13.43 11.20
C ALA A 342 13.51 -13.05 9.78
N VAL A 343 14.44 -12.63 8.90
CA VAL A 343 14.16 -12.41 7.47
C VAL A 343 13.63 -13.69 6.81
N ARG A 344 14.30 -14.84 7.01
CA ARG A 344 13.86 -16.13 6.47
C ARG A 344 12.44 -16.51 6.91
N LEU A 345 12.13 -16.37 8.20
CA LEU A 345 10.80 -16.68 8.75
C LEU A 345 9.69 -15.76 8.23
N SER A 346 10.05 -14.59 7.73
CA SER A 346 9.10 -13.59 7.23
C SER A 346 8.64 -13.84 5.79
N ARG A 347 9.33 -14.73 5.05
CA ARG A 347 9.06 -14.97 3.62
C ARG A 347 7.64 -15.42 3.34
N ASP A 348 7.13 -16.39 4.12
CA ASP A 348 5.79 -16.93 3.91
C ASP A 348 4.71 -15.88 4.18
N ALA A 349 4.92 -15.04 5.20
CA ALA A 349 4.04 -13.92 5.53
C ALA A 349 3.95 -12.90 4.38
N ILE A 350 5.10 -12.56 3.78
CA ILE A 350 5.19 -11.65 2.64
C ILE A 350 4.47 -12.21 1.42
N ARG A 351 4.73 -13.47 1.08
CA ARG A 351 4.10 -14.15 -0.06
C ARG A 351 2.59 -14.25 0.10
N ALA A 352 2.12 -14.67 1.28
CA ALA A 352 0.70 -14.77 1.57
C ALA A 352 -0.03 -13.41 1.48
N ALA A 353 0.67 -12.31 1.80
CA ALA A 353 0.13 -10.96 1.62
C ALA A 353 0.26 -10.44 0.16
N GLY A 354 1.08 -11.08 -0.68
CA GLY A 354 1.44 -10.61 -2.02
C GLY A 354 2.16 -9.25 -1.99
N MET A 355 2.98 -9.01 -0.97
CA MET A 355 3.75 -7.78 -0.80
C MET A 355 5.15 -7.95 -1.41
N ASN A 356 5.74 -6.90 -1.96
CA ASN A 356 7.14 -6.96 -2.39
C ASN A 356 8.04 -6.83 -1.17
N ALA A 357 9.08 -7.67 -1.07
CA ALA A 357 10.06 -7.57 0.01
C ALA A 357 11.48 -7.40 -0.53
N ARG A 358 12.22 -6.51 0.12
CA ARG A 358 13.65 -6.29 -0.08
C ARG A 358 14.38 -6.43 1.26
N VAL A 359 15.69 -6.67 1.23
CA VAL A 359 16.53 -6.81 2.43
C VAL A 359 17.73 -5.88 2.30
N ALA A 360 17.89 -5.02 3.30
CA ALA A 360 19.02 -4.14 3.48
C ALA A 360 19.99 -4.80 4.49
N THR A 361 21.18 -5.18 4.02
CA THR A 361 22.15 -5.91 4.85
C THR A 361 23.07 -4.94 5.59
N LEU A 362 23.03 -4.96 6.92
CA LEU A 362 23.97 -4.22 7.76
C LEU A 362 25.33 -4.92 7.83
N PRO A 363 26.42 -4.18 8.09
CA PRO A 363 27.69 -4.78 8.49
C PRO A 363 27.52 -5.64 9.76
N ASP A 364 28.33 -6.69 9.88
CA ASP A 364 28.28 -7.59 11.04
C ASP A 364 28.46 -6.83 12.36
N GLY A 365 27.56 -7.08 13.31
CA GLY A 365 27.59 -6.48 14.65
C GLY A 365 27.09 -5.04 14.75
N VAL A 366 26.64 -4.43 13.64
CA VAL A 366 26.07 -3.08 13.62
C VAL A 366 24.55 -3.15 13.59
N ASP A 367 23.89 -2.43 14.49
CA ASP A 367 22.43 -2.27 14.49
C ASP A 367 21.99 -0.99 13.72
N PRO A 368 20.72 -0.88 13.27
CA PRO A 368 20.25 0.27 12.49
C PRO A 368 20.43 1.61 13.21
N ASP A 369 20.33 1.60 14.53
CA ASP A 369 20.40 2.76 15.39
C ASP A 369 21.85 3.23 15.60
N GLU A 370 22.80 2.32 15.76
CA GLU A 370 24.24 2.54 15.76
C GLU A 370 24.72 3.08 14.41
N LEU A 371 24.27 2.48 13.30
CA LEU A 371 24.60 2.98 11.97
C LEU A 371 24.11 4.42 11.78
N SER A 372 22.87 4.69 12.20
CA SER A 372 22.28 6.03 12.11
C SER A 372 23.00 7.06 13.01
N ARG A 373 23.47 6.66 14.20
CA ARG A 373 24.29 7.52 15.07
C ARG A 373 25.67 7.82 14.49
N THR A 374 26.33 6.83 13.91
CA THR A 374 27.74 6.94 13.49
C THR A 374 27.89 7.53 12.10
N LYS A 375 27.00 7.19 11.16
CA LYS A 375 27.07 7.62 9.74
C LYS A 375 25.92 8.55 9.32
N GLY A 376 24.96 8.80 10.20
CA GLY A 376 23.81 9.68 9.94
C GLY A 376 22.67 9.00 9.17
N PRO A 377 21.52 9.69 9.04
CA PRO A 377 20.32 9.14 8.41
C PRO A 377 20.47 8.86 6.91
N ALA A 378 21.37 9.58 6.21
CA ALA A 378 21.65 9.34 4.80
C ALA A 378 22.19 7.92 4.55
N ALA A 379 23.00 7.39 5.47
CA ALA A 379 23.52 6.03 5.37
C ALA A 379 22.39 4.98 5.41
N ILE A 380 21.33 5.24 6.18
CA ILE A 380 20.13 4.38 6.20
C ILE A 380 19.39 4.47 4.87
N SER A 381 19.19 5.69 4.35
CA SER A 381 18.54 5.89 3.05
C SER A 381 19.28 5.20 1.91
N ASP A 382 20.61 5.31 1.87
CA ASP A 382 21.46 4.66 0.86
C ASP A 382 21.37 3.14 0.95
N LEU A 383 21.37 2.60 2.17
CA LEU A 383 21.24 1.16 2.41
C LEU A 383 19.87 0.63 1.97
N VAL A 384 18.80 1.37 2.27
CA VAL A 384 17.44 1.04 1.85
C VAL A 384 17.30 1.12 0.33
N ALA A 385 17.90 2.13 -0.31
CA ALA A 385 17.90 2.26 -1.78
C ALA A 385 18.64 1.11 -2.46
N GLY A 386 19.78 0.69 -1.88
CA GLY A 386 20.60 -0.44 -2.34
C GLY A 386 20.10 -1.84 -1.93
N ALA A 387 19.00 -1.94 -1.19
CA ALA A 387 18.47 -3.21 -0.69
C ALA A 387 18.19 -4.20 -1.84
N ARG A 388 18.47 -5.49 -1.66
CA ARG A 388 18.18 -6.49 -2.70
C ARG A 388 16.78 -7.05 -2.56
N GLY A 389 16.21 -7.61 -3.63
CA GLY A 389 15.00 -8.42 -3.52
C GLY A 389 15.20 -9.52 -2.48
N MET A 390 14.15 -9.87 -1.74
CA MET A 390 14.23 -10.87 -0.68
C MET A 390 14.76 -12.23 -1.19
N PRO A 391 14.31 -12.77 -2.34
CA PRO A 391 14.87 -14.03 -2.84
C PRO A 391 16.38 -13.96 -3.10
N GLU A 392 16.87 -12.90 -3.74
CA GLU A 392 18.30 -12.69 -3.99
C GLU A 392 19.07 -12.56 -2.68
N ALA A 393 18.56 -11.77 -1.74
CA ALA A 393 19.20 -11.59 -0.44
C ALA A 393 19.31 -12.90 0.35
N LEU A 394 18.29 -13.76 0.30
CA LEU A 394 18.31 -15.07 0.96
C LEU A 394 19.39 -15.99 0.37
N VAL A 395 19.60 -15.94 -0.94
CA VAL A 395 20.69 -16.68 -1.58
C VAL A 395 22.04 -16.09 -1.19
N GLU A 396 22.20 -14.77 -1.17
CA GLU A 396 23.45 -14.14 -0.72
C GLU A 396 23.82 -14.50 0.73
N MET A 397 22.82 -14.66 1.61
CA MET A 397 23.05 -15.10 2.99
C MET A 397 23.62 -16.51 3.09
N GLU A 398 23.25 -17.44 2.20
CA GLU A 398 23.82 -18.78 2.16
C GLU A 398 25.22 -18.80 1.53
N LEU A 399 25.49 -17.84 0.64
CA LEU A 399 26.74 -17.62 -0.07
C LEU A 399 27.64 -16.57 0.62
N ASP A 400 27.57 -16.48 1.94
CA ASP A 400 28.38 -15.56 2.72
C ASP A 400 29.89 -15.88 2.66
N GLY A 401 30.70 -15.08 3.35
CA GLY A 401 32.16 -15.22 3.35
C GLY A 401 32.69 -16.53 3.94
N THR A 402 31.84 -17.38 4.50
CA THR A 402 32.18 -18.70 5.06
C THR A 402 31.86 -19.87 4.12
N PHE A 403 31.13 -19.62 3.03
CA PHE A 403 30.66 -20.66 2.11
C PHE A 403 31.80 -21.49 1.49
N VAL A 404 32.92 -20.85 1.14
CA VAL A 404 34.04 -21.54 0.48
C VAL A 404 34.84 -22.40 1.46
N GLN A 405 34.94 -21.95 2.72
CA GLN A 405 35.68 -22.61 3.80
C GLN A 405 34.87 -23.77 4.41
N ALA A 406 33.56 -23.76 4.25
CA ALA A 406 32.66 -24.81 4.71
C ALA A 406 33.00 -26.16 4.07
N ASP A 407 32.79 -27.24 4.82
CA ASP A 407 33.02 -28.59 4.30
C ASP A 407 32.02 -28.96 3.19
N VAL A 408 32.20 -30.12 2.56
CA VAL A 408 31.33 -30.54 1.45
C VAL A 408 29.89 -30.73 1.90
N PHE A 409 29.64 -31.27 3.09
CA PHE A 409 28.29 -31.55 3.58
C PHE A 409 27.56 -30.24 3.90
N GLU A 410 28.20 -29.31 4.59
CA GLU A 410 27.64 -28.00 4.90
C GLU A 410 27.36 -27.19 3.61
N ARG A 411 28.26 -27.23 2.62
CA ARG A 411 28.03 -26.59 1.32
C ARG A 411 26.82 -27.18 0.61
N VAL A 412 26.65 -28.50 0.62
CA VAL A 412 25.47 -29.15 0.02
C VAL A 412 24.19 -28.71 0.74
N GLU A 413 24.19 -28.63 2.08
CA GLU A 413 23.03 -28.14 2.83
C GLU A 413 22.66 -26.69 2.50
N ARG A 414 23.67 -25.81 2.36
CA ARG A 414 23.48 -24.40 1.93
C ARG A 414 22.90 -24.33 0.52
N VAL A 415 23.42 -25.14 -0.41
CA VAL A 415 22.90 -25.23 -1.79
C VAL A 415 21.48 -25.77 -1.82
N GLU A 416 21.12 -26.73 -0.99
CA GLU A 416 19.74 -27.22 -0.86
C GLU A 416 18.79 -26.14 -0.32
N ARG A 417 19.25 -25.28 0.60
CA ARG A 417 18.47 -24.11 1.04
C ARG A 417 18.27 -23.09 -0.08
N ILE A 418 19.29 -22.82 -0.89
CA ILE A 418 19.17 -21.99 -2.11
C ILE A 418 18.16 -22.61 -3.08
N ARG A 419 18.26 -23.92 -3.33
CA ARG A 419 17.34 -24.66 -4.20
C ARG A 419 15.89 -24.49 -3.74
N LYS A 420 15.65 -24.55 -2.43
CA LYS A 420 14.33 -24.34 -1.84
C LYS A 420 13.82 -22.92 -2.03
N VAL A 421 14.66 -21.89 -1.84
CA VAL A 421 14.29 -20.49 -2.11
C VAL A 421 13.82 -20.34 -3.55
N ILE A 422 14.57 -20.89 -4.51
CA ILE A 422 14.20 -20.86 -5.93
C ILE A 422 12.90 -21.62 -6.20
N SER A 423 12.79 -22.87 -5.75
CA SER A 423 11.62 -23.71 -6.06
C SER A 423 10.31 -23.14 -5.52
N ASP A 424 10.37 -22.47 -4.38
CA ASP A 424 9.22 -21.88 -3.71
C ASP A 424 8.75 -20.58 -4.39
N GLU A 425 9.51 -19.97 -5.30
CA GLU A 425 9.09 -18.74 -5.98
C GLU A 425 7.89 -19.03 -6.89
N ASP A 426 6.82 -18.22 -6.85
CA ASP A 426 5.58 -18.52 -7.60
C ASP A 426 5.67 -18.11 -9.07
N ASP A 427 6.28 -16.96 -9.33
CA ASP A 427 6.43 -16.41 -10.67
C ASP A 427 7.50 -17.19 -11.46
N PRO A 428 7.16 -17.84 -12.59
CA PRO A 428 8.10 -18.66 -13.35
C PRO A 428 9.27 -17.86 -13.95
N ILE A 429 9.06 -16.57 -14.26
CA ILE A 429 10.10 -15.69 -14.80
C ILE A 429 11.07 -15.31 -13.69
N VAL A 430 10.56 -14.86 -12.53
CA VAL A 430 11.40 -14.54 -11.37
C VAL A 430 12.20 -15.77 -10.94
N ARG A 431 11.55 -16.95 -10.92
CA ARG A 431 12.20 -18.22 -10.61
C ARG A 431 13.37 -18.54 -11.55
N MET A 432 13.18 -18.34 -12.86
CA MET A 432 14.21 -18.58 -13.88
C MET A 432 15.39 -17.61 -13.75
N GLU A 433 15.11 -16.32 -13.57
CA GLU A 433 16.14 -15.28 -13.40
C GLU A 433 16.94 -15.50 -12.11
N LEU A 434 16.26 -15.78 -10.99
CA LEU A 434 16.88 -16.09 -9.71
C LEU A 434 17.76 -17.34 -9.80
N PHE A 435 17.30 -18.38 -10.51
CA PHE A 435 18.09 -19.57 -10.79
C PHE A 435 19.38 -19.24 -11.53
N ALA A 436 19.27 -18.52 -12.65
CA ALA A 436 20.43 -18.20 -13.49
C ALA A 436 21.46 -17.37 -12.72
N TRP A 437 21.00 -16.39 -11.95
CA TRP A 437 21.86 -15.59 -11.09
C TRP A 437 22.49 -16.40 -9.95
N ALA A 438 21.73 -17.28 -9.27
CA ALA A 438 22.24 -18.10 -8.17
C ALA A 438 23.30 -19.11 -8.65
N ASP A 439 23.07 -19.74 -9.81
CA ASP A 439 24.03 -20.67 -10.44
C ASP A 439 25.35 -19.97 -10.77
N GLN A 440 25.29 -18.77 -11.34
CA GLN A 440 26.48 -17.93 -11.57
C GLN A 440 27.17 -17.55 -10.26
N ALA A 441 26.42 -17.15 -9.23
CA ALA A 441 26.95 -16.72 -7.94
C ALA A 441 27.67 -17.84 -7.17
N VAL A 442 27.15 -19.07 -7.24
CA VAL A 442 27.78 -20.28 -6.67
C VAL A 442 29.03 -20.64 -7.47
N SER A 443 28.93 -20.66 -8.80
CA SER A 443 30.02 -21.03 -9.69
C SER A 443 31.22 -20.09 -9.59
N ALA A 444 30.97 -18.80 -9.39
CA ALA A 444 32.01 -17.79 -9.19
C ALA A 444 32.75 -17.99 -7.85
N ARG A 445 32.04 -18.35 -6.76
CA ARG A 445 32.66 -18.55 -5.44
C ARG A 445 33.47 -19.83 -5.33
N LEU A 446 33.08 -20.87 -6.06
CA LEU A 446 33.79 -22.14 -6.09
C LEU A 446 34.94 -22.17 -7.11
N ASP A 447 35.21 -21.05 -7.79
CA ASP A 447 36.23 -20.92 -8.85
C ASP A 447 36.09 -21.98 -9.96
N LEU A 448 34.85 -22.41 -10.25
CA LEU A 448 34.57 -23.41 -11.28
C LEU A 448 34.81 -22.87 -12.70
N HIS A 449 35.03 -21.56 -12.85
CA HIS A 449 35.34 -20.92 -14.13
C HIS A 449 36.74 -21.29 -14.67
N GLY A 450 37.62 -21.88 -13.84
CA GLY A 450 38.91 -22.43 -14.24
C GLY A 450 38.86 -23.83 -14.87
N MET A 451 37.74 -24.56 -14.72
CA MET A 451 37.50 -25.81 -15.45
C MET A 451 36.90 -25.44 -16.81
N ARG A 452 37.71 -25.51 -17.89
CA ARG A 452 37.22 -25.37 -19.27
C ARG A 452 36.20 -26.47 -19.57
N VAL A 453 34.94 -26.20 -19.27
CA VAL A 453 33.80 -26.87 -19.90
C VAL A 453 33.30 -25.90 -20.97
N GLY A 454 33.10 -26.39 -22.19
CA GLY A 454 32.78 -25.56 -23.35
C GLY A 454 31.57 -24.66 -23.10
N ARG A 455 31.51 -23.53 -23.81
CA ARG A 455 30.44 -22.52 -23.69
C ARG A 455 29.02 -23.09 -23.90
N ASP A 456 28.91 -24.29 -24.47
CA ASP A 456 27.66 -25.02 -24.71
C ASP A 456 27.27 -25.98 -23.55
N ASP A 457 28.20 -26.30 -22.63
CA ASP A 457 28.02 -27.29 -21.55
C ASP A 457 27.79 -26.68 -20.16
N VAL A 458 28.06 -25.38 -19.99
CA VAL A 458 27.76 -24.63 -18.74
C VAL A 458 26.25 -24.69 -18.42
N HIS A 459 25.41 -24.84 -19.44
CA HIS A 459 23.96 -24.96 -19.30
C HIS A 459 23.44 -26.36 -18.97
N GLN A 460 24.31 -27.37 -18.77
CA GLN A 460 23.90 -28.75 -18.47
C GLN A 460 24.59 -29.39 -17.26
N SER A 461 25.63 -28.76 -16.69
CA SER A 461 26.51 -29.39 -15.69
C SER A 461 26.76 -28.56 -14.41
N GLY A 462 26.05 -27.44 -14.22
CA GLY A 462 26.10 -26.66 -12.99
C GLY A 462 25.47 -27.38 -11.78
N PRO A 463 25.76 -26.94 -10.53
CA PRO A 463 25.25 -27.54 -9.29
C PRO A 463 23.71 -27.63 -9.22
N PHE A 464 22.98 -26.89 -10.08
CA PHE A 464 21.53 -26.93 -10.17
C PHE A 464 20.97 -27.60 -11.44
N ALA A 465 21.76 -28.36 -12.21
CA ALA A 465 21.33 -28.99 -13.47
C ALA A 465 20.08 -29.88 -13.33
N ALA A 466 19.92 -30.56 -12.19
CA ALA A 466 18.73 -31.37 -11.89
C ALA A 466 17.45 -30.52 -11.71
N LEU A 467 17.57 -29.35 -11.09
CA LEU A 467 16.46 -28.39 -10.95
C LEU A 467 16.07 -27.81 -12.32
N GLN A 468 17.05 -27.47 -13.16
CA GLN A 468 16.81 -26.97 -14.52
C GLN A 468 15.98 -27.95 -15.38
N LYS A 469 16.28 -29.26 -15.26
CA LYS A 469 15.52 -30.32 -15.95
C LYS A 469 14.09 -30.44 -15.44
N SER A 470 13.86 -30.16 -14.15
CA SER A 470 12.51 -30.09 -13.56
C SER A 470 11.75 -28.85 -14.04
N LEU A 471 12.38 -27.67 -14.02
CA LEU A 471 11.78 -26.41 -14.45
C LEU A 471 11.34 -26.46 -15.92
N ARG A 472 12.17 -27.03 -16.80
CA ARG A 472 11.81 -27.24 -18.22
C ARG A 472 10.59 -28.15 -18.39
N LYS A 473 10.46 -29.20 -17.57
CA LYS A 473 9.28 -30.08 -17.59
C LYS A 473 8.02 -29.36 -17.09
N ASP A 474 8.15 -28.50 -16.08
CA ASP A 474 7.02 -27.72 -15.57
C ASP A 474 6.55 -26.67 -16.59
N GLU A 475 7.48 -26.03 -17.32
CA GLU A 475 7.19 -25.15 -18.45
C GLU A 475 6.51 -25.89 -19.61
N GLU A 476 7.02 -27.07 -19.98
CA GLU A 476 6.41 -27.92 -21.01
C GLU A 476 4.99 -28.36 -20.61
N ALA A 477 4.77 -28.67 -19.32
CA ALA A 477 3.47 -29.02 -18.79
C ALA A 477 2.50 -27.82 -18.72
N ALA A 478 2.99 -26.63 -18.35
CA ALA A 478 2.20 -25.39 -18.34
C ALA A 478 1.83 -24.94 -19.77
N ARG A 479 2.75 -25.10 -20.73
CA ARG A 479 2.48 -24.90 -22.17
C ARG A 479 1.44 -25.90 -22.70
N ALA A 480 1.53 -27.16 -22.28
CA ALA A 480 0.57 -28.20 -22.66
C ALA A 480 -0.84 -27.96 -22.09
N ARG A 481 -0.96 -27.25 -20.95
CA ARG A 481 -2.23 -26.84 -20.33
C ARG A 481 -2.80 -25.52 -20.88
N GLY A 482 -2.12 -24.84 -21.79
CA GLY A 482 -2.54 -23.55 -22.33
C GLY A 482 -2.42 -22.38 -21.35
N GLU A 483 -1.67 -22.56 -20.26
CA GLU A 483 -1.52 -21.60 -19.15
C GLU A 483 -0.44 -20.54 -19.42
N VAL A 484 0.00 -20.36 -20.67
CA VAL A 484 0.98 -19.32 -21.03
C VAL A 484 0.33 -17.94 -20.89
N PRO A 485 0.83 -17.05 -20.01
CA PRO A 485 0.43 -15.65 -20.06
C PRO A 485 0.87 -15.07 -21.41
N ARG A 486 -0.05 -14.37 -22.09
CA ARG A 486 0.24 -13.56 -23.27
C ARG A 486 1.18 -12.39 -22.93
N THR A 487 2.47 -12.63 -22.69
CA THR A 487 3.53 -11.62 -22.74
C THR A 487 4.89 -12.28 -22.96
N ALA A 488 5.11 -12.84 -24.15
CA ALA A 488 6.46 -12.91 -24.71
C ALA A 488 6.64 -11.65 -25.57
N VAL A 489 7.11 -10.56 -24.96
CA VAL A 489 7.55 -9.40 -25.73
C VAL A 489 8.95 -9.72 -26.23
N THR A 490 9.06 -10.07 -27.52
CA THR A 490 10.36 -10.11 -28.19
C THR A 490 10.85 -8.66 -28.40
N PRO A 491 12.14 -8.34 -28.23
CA PRO A 491 12.69 -6.98 -28.43
C PRO A 491 12.68 -6.46 -29.89
N LYS A 492 11.80 -6.97 -30.76
CA LYS A 492 11.61 -6.49 -32.14
C LYS A 492 10.20 -5.99 -32.44
N GLU A 493 9.31 -5.96 -31.45
CA GLU A 493 7.96 -5.40 -31.55
C GLU A 493 7.76 -4.15 -30.67
N ALA A 494 8.84 -3.42 -30.39
CA ALA A 494 8.77 -2.00 -30.04
C ALA A 494 8.43 -1.16 -31.29
N ARG A 495 7.28 -1.44 -31.91
CA ARG A 495 6.54 -0.46 -32.70
C ARG A 495 5.23 -0.27 -31.96
N ILE A 496 5.04 0.92 -31.41
CA ILE A 496 3.77 1.49 -30.98
C ILE A 496 2.67 0.89 -31.85
N ALA A 497 1.79 0.06 -31.28
CA ALA A 497 0.60 -0.40 -31.99
C ALA A 497 -0.08 0.85 -32.54
N ALA A 498 -0.08 1.01 -33.87
CA ALA A 498 -0.65 2.18 -34.51
C ALA A 498 -2.11 2.27 -34.04
N LYS A 499 -2.43 3.33 -33.27
CA LYS A 499 -3.80 3.55 -32.79
C LYS A 499 -4.72 3.56 -34.02
N PRO A 500 -5.90 2.90 -33.97
CA PRO A 500 -6.83 2.93 -35.09
C PRO A 500 -7.10 4.38 -35.53
N PRO A 501 -7.18 4.67 -36.84
CA PRO A 501 -7.48 6.01 -37.32
C PRO A 501 -8.72 6.59 -36.63
N GLY A 502 -8.68 7.87 -36.25
CA GLY A 502 -9.78 8.49 -35.52
C GLY A 502 -9.78 8.27 -34.01
N SER A 503 -8.78 7.57 -33.43
CA SER A 503 -8.73 7.30 -31.98
C SER A 503 -8.65 8.54 -31.10
N ALA A 504 -8.19 9.68 -31.61
CA ALA A 504 -8.19 10.93 -30.84
C ALA A 504 -9.60 11.50 -30.81
N GLU A 505 -10.22 11.65 -31.98
CA GLU A 505 -11.55 12.18 -32.21
C GLU A 505 -12.61 11.39 -31.43
N ARG A 506 -12.54 10.05 -31.46
CA ARG A 506 -13.42 9.16 -30.68
C ARG A 506 -13.33 9.42 -29.17
N ARG A 507 -12.12 9.69 -28.65
CA ARG A 507 -11.92 9.99 -27.22
C ARG A 507 -12.44 11.37 -26.85
N GLU A 508 -12.26 12.37 -27.72
CA GLU A 508 -12.76 13.72 -27.50
C GLU A 508 -14.30 13.76 -27.50
N ILE A 509 -14.95 13.03 -28.41
CA ILE A 509 -16.41 12.90 -28.46
C ILE A 509 -16.94 12.29 -27.16
N VAL A 510 -16.35 11.17 -26.73
CA VAL A 510 -16.76 10.48 -25.50
C VAL A 510 -16.47 11.35 -24.26
N GLY A 511 -15.35 12.06 -24.24
CA GLY A 511 -15.00 13.02 -23.19
C GLY A 511 -16.07 14.10 -23.02
N CYS A 512 -16.56 14.67 -24.14
CA CYS A 512 -17.65 15.65 -24.09
C CYS A 512 -18.94 15.06 -23.52
N LEU A 513 -19.29 13.83 -23.86
CA LEU A 513 -20.47 13.15 -23.31
C LEU A 513 -20.33 12.81 -21.83
N ILE A 514 -19.12 12.54 -21.33
CA ILE A 514 -18.86 12.32 -19.89
C ILE A 514 -18.97 13.64 -19.11
N GLU A 515 -18.53 14.73 -19.73
CA GLU A 515 -18.63 16.07 -19.14
C GLU A 515 -20.07 16.57 -19.13
N TRP A 516 -20.79 16.39 -20.24
CA TRP A 516 -22.12 16.90 -20.52
C TRP A 516 -23.03 15.77 -21.05
N PRO A 517 -23.51 14.87 -20.17
CA PRO A 517 -24.29 13.71 -20.60
C PRO A 517 -25.66 14.06 -21.20
N SER A 518 -26.19 15.26 -20.94
CA SER A 518 -27.41 15.77 -21.56
C SER A 518 -27.33 15.82 -23.10
N LEU A 519 -26.12 15.92 -23.68
CA LEU A 519 -25.91 15.85 -25.13
C LEU A 519 -26.29 14.49 -25.75
N LEU A 520 -26.49 13.44 -24.94
CA LEU A 520 -27.05 12.17 -25.41
C LEU A 520 -28.49 12.30 -25.93
N GLU A 521 -29.20 13.35 -25.51
CA GLU A 521 -30.58 13.65 -25.90
C GLU A 521 -30.66 14.61 -27.10
N ASP A 522 -29.53 15.17 -27.54
CA ASP A 522 -29.48 16.10 -28.68
C ASP A 522 -29.56 15.32 -30.01
N PRO A 523 -30.54 15.62 -30.90
CA PRO A 523 -30.73 14.88 -32.14
C PRO A 523 -29.54 14.91 -33.10
N GLU A 524 -28.82 16.04 -33.14
CA GLU A 524 -27.68 16.24 -34.04
C GLU A 524 -26.46 15.46 -33.53
N VAL A 525 -26.26 15.43 -32.21
CA VAL A 525 -25.23 14.57 -31.59
C VAL A 525 -25.55 13.10 -31.79
N ALA A 526 -26.82 12.70 -31.65
CA ALA A 526 -27.25 11.30 -31.74
C ALA A 526 -26.94 10.67 -33.11
N GLU A 527 -27.08 11.43 -34.21
CA GLU A 527 -26.72 10.96 -35.56
C GLU A 527 -25.23 10.64 -35.68
N GLU A 528 -24.37 11.48 -35.11
CA GLU A 528 -22.91 11.34 -35.18
C GLU A 528 -22.36 10.20 -34.29
N LEU A 529 -23.08 9.78 -33.24
CA LEU A 529 -22.66 8.66 -32.39
C LEU A 529 -22.62 7.32 -33.16
N SER A 530 -23.31 7.22 -34.30
CA SER A 530 -23.25 6.06 -35.19
C SER A 530 -21.85 5.82 -35.78
N LEU A 531 -20.99 6.84 -35.79
CA LEU A 531 -19.60 6.75 -36.26
C LEU A 531 -18.67 6.06 -35.26
N LEU A 532 -19.11 5.89 -34.01
CA LEU A 532 -18.28 5.35 -32.93
C LEU A 532 -18.28 3.81 -32.94
N ASP A 533 -17.11 3.23 -32.69
CA ASP A 533 -16.87 1.78 -32.72
C ASP A 533 -15.86 1.39 -31.63
N GLY A 534 -15.64 0.08 -31.45
CA GLY A 534 -14.66 -0.42 -30.49
C GLY A 534 -15.03 -0.17 -29.02
N PRO A 535 -14.05 -0.15 -28.09
CA PRO A 535 -14.31 -0.11 -26.65
C PRO A 535 -15.07 1.12 -26.15
N VAL A 536 -15.06 2.23 -26.90
CA VAL A 536 -15.73 3.48 -26.50
C VAL A 536 -17.25 3.43 -26.61
N VAL A 537 -17.82 2.52 -27.40
CA VAL A 537 -19.27 2.33 -27.50
C VAL A 537 -19.86 1.90 -26.16
N MET A 538 -19.12 1.11 -25.38
CA MET A 538 -19.52 0.71 -24.03
C MET A 538 -19.59 1.88 -23.06
N ALA A 539 -18.76 2.91 -23.25
CA ALA A 539 -18.85 4.13 -22.46
C ALA A 539 -20.17 4.88 -22.70
N ILE A 540 -20.62 4.95 -23.96
CA ILE A 540 -21.90 5.60 -24.32
C ILE A 540 -23.07 4.81 -23.75
N ALA A 541 -23.05 3.48 -23.89
CA ALA A 541 -24.09 2.61 -23.36
C ALA A 541 -24.21 2.75 -21.83
N SER A 542 -23.06 2.77 -21.15
CA SER A 542 -23.00 2.98 -19.70
C SER A 542 -23.46 4.39 -19.30
N LEU A 543 -23.05 5.44 -20.02
CA LEU A 543 -23.53 6.81 -19.78
C LEU A 543 -25.05 6.90 -19.92
N ARG A 544 -25.65 6.27 -20.94
CA ARG A 544 -27.12 6.27 -21.12
C ARG A 544 -27.87 5.62 -19.97
N ARG A 545 -27.29 4.60 -19.32
CA ARG A 545 -27.88 3.93 -18.16
C ARG A 545 -27.71 4.74 -16.88
N ALA A 546 -26.53 5.35 -16.72
CA ALA A 546 -26.17 6.11 -15.53
C ALA A 546 -26.71 7.55 -15.51
N TRP A 547 -27.03 8.10 -16.69
CA TRP A 547 -27.62 9.43 -16.81
C TRP A 547 -29.09 9.43 -16.40
N LYS A 548 -29.46 10.34 -15.49
CA LYS A 548 -30.83 10.54 -15.03
C LYS A 548 -31.35 11.89 -15.56
N PRO A 549 -32.06 11.92 -16.71
CA PRO A 549 -32.49 13.15 -17.37
C PRO A 549 -33.30 14.10 -16.48
N HIS A 550 -34.23 13.53 -15.69
CA HIS A 550 -35.10 14.30 -14.80
C HIS A 550 -34.35 14.97 -13.64
N GLU A 551 -33.23 14.39 -13.21
CA GLU A 551 -32.38 14.91 -12.13
C GLU A 551 -31.22 15.77 -12.67
N LYS A 552 -31.02 15.80 -14.01
CA LYS A 552 -29.84 16.38 -14.67
C LYS A 552 -28.52 15.94 -14.02
N ARG A 553 -28.45 14.67 -13.60
CA ARG A 553 -27.35 14.12 -12.82
C ARG A 553 -26.87 12.79 -13.41
N LEU A 554 -25.55 12.61 -13.41
CA LEU A 554 -24.89 11.35 -13.76
C LEU A 554 -24.60 10.56 -12.48
N ASP A 555 -25.03 9.31 -12.43
CA ASP A 555 -24.57 8.35 -11.44
C ASP A 555 -23.15 7.89 -11.80
N VAL A 556 -22.15 8.53 -11.19
CA VAL A 556 -20.73 8.29 -11.51
C VAL A 556 -20.31 6.86 -11.18
N ASP A 557 -20.83 6.27 -10.11
CA ASP A 557 -20.44 4.92 -9.70
C ASP A 557 -21.01 3.88 -10.67
N ALA A 558 -22.31 3.97 -10.97
CA ALA A 558 -22.95 3.09 -11.96
C ALA A 558 -22.29 3.22 -13.35
N PHE A 559 -21.88 4.44 -13.72
CA PHE A 559 -21.12 4.67 -14.95
C PHE A 559 -19.74 3.98 -14.91
N LEU A 560 -18.95 4.17 -13.85
CA LEU A 560 -17.59 3.65 -13.78
C LEU A 560 -17.53 2.11 -13.64
N GLU A 561 -18.54 1.50 -13.03
CA GLU A 561 -18.65 0.04 -12.87
C GLU A 561 -18.78 -0.68 -14.21
N GLU A 562 -19.56 -0.15 -15.14
CA GLU A 562 -19.88 -0.82 -16.41
C GLU A 562 -18.90 -0.52 -17.56
N ILE A 563 -17.97 0.43 -17.39
CA ILE A 563 -16.99 0.75 -18.45
C ILE A 563 -15.72 -0.11 -18.38
N PRO A 564 -15.18 -0.55 -19.53
CA PRO A 564 -13.93 -1.31 -19.59
C PRO A 564 -12.74 -0.53 -18.99
N PRO A 565 -11.73 -1.22 -18.41
CA PRO A 565 -10.53 -0.58 -17.85
C PRO A 565 -9.83 0.38 -18.82
N ALA A 566 -9.84 0.06 -20.12
CA ALA A 566 -9.26 0.89 -21.19
C ALA A 566 -9.90 2.28 -21.33
N VAL A 567 -11.17 2.44 -20.92
CA VAL A 567 -11.92 3.71 -20.99
C VAL A 567 -11.97 4.41 -19.63
N ARG A 568 -11.77 3.67 -18.53
CA ARG A 568 -11.85 4.19 -17.16
C ARG A 568 -10.87 5.33 -16.88
N MET A 569 -9.66 5.28 -17.44
CA MET A 569 -8.69 6.38 -17.32
C MET A 569 -9.18 7.67 -17.97
N LEU A 570 -9.82 7.57 -19.14
CA LEU A 570 -10.43 8.72 -19.83
C LEU A 570 -11.57 9.28 -18.98
N ALA A 571 -12.46 8.42 -18.49
CA ALA A 571 -13.58 8.79 -17.64
C ALA A 571 -13.14 9.55 -16.38
N ASN A 572 -12.20 9.00 -15.61
CA ASN A 572 -11.70 9.63 -14.39
C ASN A 572 -11.15 11.04 -14.64
N ARG A 573 -10.44 11.25 -15.76
CA ARG A 573 -9.91 12.55 -16.14
C ARG A 573 -11.01 13.59 -16.40
N HIS A 574 -12.00 13.23 -17.21
CA HIS A 574 -13.08 14.16 -17.59
C HIS A 574 -14.05 14.44 -16.44
N LEU A 575 -14.29 13.46 -15.56
CA LEU A 575 -15.07 13.66 -14.34
C LEU A 575 -14.37 14.65 -13.38
N ALA A 576 -13.06 14.49 -13.15
CA ALA A 576 -12.33 15.34 -12.22
C ALA A 576 -12.03 16.76 -12.75
N ASN A 577 -11.84 16.89 -14.06
CA ASN A 577 -11.50 18.16 -14.72
C ASN A 577 -12.23 18.32 -16.06
N PRO A 578 -13.50 18.78 -16.06
CA PRO A 578 -14.22 19.10 -17.28
C PRO A 578 -13.48 20.15 -18.11
N GLN A 579 -13.30 19.90 -19.40
CA GLN A 579 -12.59 20.77 -20.34
C GLN A 579 -13.50 21.85 -20.94
N GLN A 580 -14.79 21.56 -21.09
CA GLN A 580 -15.74 22.45 -21.75
C GLN A 580 -16.50 23.30 -20.72
N GLU A 581 -16.49 24.62 -20.92
CA GLU A 581 -17.09 25.59 -19.99
C GLU A 581 -18.63 25.60 -20.04
N SER A 582 -19.23 25.19 -21.16
CA SER A 582 -20.67 25.15 -21.36
C SER A 582 -21.09 23.96 -22.23
N GLU A 583 -22.35 23.55 -22.10
CA GLU A 583 -22.95 22.51 -22.94
C GLU A 583 -22.93 22.87 -24.43
N ALA A 584 -23.13 24.15 -24.77
CA ALA A 584 -23.07 24.64 -26.15
C ALA A 584 -21.65 24.50 -26.74
N ASN A 585 -20.60 24.82 -25.96
CA ASN A 585 -19.22 24.66 -26.38
C ASN A 585 -18.88 23.17 -26.54
N ALA A 586 -19.35 22.33 -25.61
CA ALA A 586 -19.18 20.89 -25.68
C ALA A 586 -19.85 20.29 -26.92
N LYS A 587 -21.07 20.73 -27.26
CA LYS A 587 -21.77 20.33 -28.50
C LYS A 587 -20.96 20.69 -29.73
N GLY A 588 -20.54 21.95 -29.87
CA GLY A 588 -19.75 22.41 -31.02
C GLY A 588 -18.45 21.62 -31.19
N TYR A 589 -17.71 21.44 -30.08
CA TYR A 589 -16.45 20.68 -30.09
C TYR A 589 -16.65 19.20 -30.41
N LEU A 590 -17.74 18.59 -29.93
CA LEU A 590 -18.10 17.21 -30.26
C LEU A 590 -18.36 17.06 -31.77
N LEU A 591 -19.21 17.92 -32.34
CA LEU A 591 -19.57 17.88 -33.77
C LEU A 591 -18.35 18.12 -34.68
N ASP A 592 -17.44 19.01 -34.29
CA ASP A 592 -16.19 19.23 -35.01
C ASP A 592 -15.31 17.97 -35.04
N ASN A 593 -15.23 17.24 -33.92
CA ASN A 593 -14.49 15.99 -33.85
C ASN A 593 -15.17 14.86 -34.63
N ALA A 594 -16.51 14.80 -34.63
CA ALA A 594 -17.27 13.86 -35.46
C ALA A 594 -17.01 14.09 -36.95
N ASN A 595 -17.02 15.34 -37.40
CA ASN A 595 -16.68 15.72 -38.78
C ASN A 595 -15.23 15.38 -39.17
N LYS A 596 -14.28 15.50 -38.25
CA LYS A 596 -12.90 15.04 -38.47
C LYS A 596 -12.83 13.52 -38.58
N LEU A 597 -13.49 12.80 -37.68
CA LEU A 597 -13.56 11.34 -37.68
C LEU A 597 -14.14 10.82 -38.99
N LYS A 598 -15.25 11.39 -39.46
CA LYS A 598 -15.89 11.06 -40.74
C LYS A 598 -14.91 11.17 -41.91
N ARG A 599 -14.16 12.28 -42.00
CA ARG A 599 -13.13 12.48 -43.04
C ARG A 599 -12.00 11.44 -42.98
N LEU A 600 -11.56 11.08 -41.78
CA LEU A 600 -10.50 10.08 -41.60
C LEU A 600 -10.96 8.68 -42.04
N LEU A 601 -12.18 8.28 -41.68
CA LEU A 601 -12.75 6.99 -42.08
C LEU A 601 -12.91 6.90 -43.61
N LEU A 602 -13.38 7.97 -44.24
CA LEU A 602 -13.46 8.06 -45.71
C LEU A 602 -12.09 7.91 -46.39
N SER A 603 -11.06 8.56 -45.85
CA SER A 603 -9.70 8.45 -46.39
C SER A 603 -9.14 7.04 -46.24
N GLN A 604 -9.50 6.32 -45.17
CA GLN A 604 -9.05 4.95 -44.94
C GLN A 604 -9.72 3.97 -45.90
N GLU A 605 -11.03 4.09 -46.10
CA GLU A 605 -11.77 3.31 -47.10
C GLU A 605 -11.16 3.50 -48.49
N ALA A 606 -10.91 4.76 -48.91
CA ALA A 606 -10.28 5.05 -50.19
C ALA A 606 -8.88 4.43 -50.33
N ALA A 607 -8.07 4.48 -49.27
CA ALA A 607 -6.72 3.89 -49.26
C ALA A 607 -6.73 2.35 -49.24
N GLN A 608 -7.72 1.73 -48.60
CA GLN A 608 -7.91 0.27 -48.63
C GLN A 608 -8.30 -0.18 -50.04
N ILE A 609 -9.27 0.50 -50.64
CA ILE A 609 -9.74 0.26 -52.00
C ILE A 609 -8.60 0.41 -53.01
N ASN A 610 -7.79 1.47 -52.92
CA ASN A 610 -6.60 1.64 -53.78
C ASN A 610 -5.57 0.52 -53.63
N ARG A 611 -5.40 -0.04 -52.42
CA ARG A 611 -4.49 -1.17 -52.17
C ARG A 611 -5.03 -2.47 -52.75
N GLU A 612 -6.34 -2.67 -52.72
CA GLU A 612 -7.01 -3.81 -53.35
C GLU A 612 -6.91 -3.71 -54.88
N THR A 613 -7.09 -2.53 -55.46
CA THR A 613 -6.86 -2.28 -56.90
C THR A 613 -5.40 -2.54 -57.30
N TYR A 614 -4.41 -2.08 -56.51
CA TYR A 614 -2.99 -2.37 -56.77
C TYR A 614 -2.65 -3.86 -56.69
N ARG A 615 -3.34 -4.64 -55.85
CA ARG A 615 -3.14 -6.10 -55.73
C ARG A 615 -3.74 -6.89 -56.90
N ALA A 616 -4.71 -6.32 -57.61
CA ALA A 616 -5.34 -6.92 -58.79
C ALA A 616 -4.54 -6.71 -60.10
N GLN A 617 -3.38 -6.02 -60.04
CA GLN A 617 -2.55 -5.75 -61.22
C GLN A 617 -2.19 -7.02 -62.00
N GLY A 618 -2.72 -7.14 -63.22
CA GLY A 618 -2.50 -8.25 -64.14
C GLY A 618 -3.77 -8.92 -64.68
N ASP A 619 -4.95 -8.63 -64.11
CA ASP A 619 -6.25 -9.12 -64.57
C ASP A 619 -7.16 -7.94 -64.98
N TRP A 620 -7.22 -7.69 -66.30
CA TRP A 620 -7.89 -6.52 -66.89
C TRP A 620 -9.41 -6.47 -66.66
N ASP A 621 -10.07 -7.62 -66.54
CA ASP A 621 -11.52 -7.67 -66.32
C ASP A 621 -11.85 -7.41 -64.85
N ALA A 622 -11.03 -7.93 -63.93
CA ALA A 622 -11.14 -7.63 -62.49
C ALA A 622 -10.86 -6.15 -62.20
N GLU A 623 -9.85 -5.55 -62.85
CA GLU A 623 -9.56 -4.11 -62.72
C GLU A 623 -10.72 -3.23 -63.21
N ARG A 624 -11.38 -3.62 -64.32
CA ARG A 624 -12.49 -2.85 -64.91
C ARG A 624 -13.76 -2.94 -64.07
N GLU A 625 -14.05 -4.11 -63.49
CA GLU A 625 -15.22 -4.33 -62.62
C GLU A 625 -15.06 -3.53 -61.30
N LEU A 626 -13.88 -3.58 -60.67
CA LEU A 626 -13.56 -2.80 -59.47
C LEU A 626 -13.65 -1.28 -59.72
N ALA A 627 -13.20 -0.79 -60.88
CA ALA A 627 -13.29 0.63 -61.23
C ALA A 627 -14.74 1.10 -61.47
N ARG A 628 -15.61 0.24 -62.03
CA ARG A 628 -17.05 0.50 -62.16
C ARG A 628 -17.73 0.54 -60.79
N GLU A 629 -17.46 -0.44 -59.94
CA GLU A 629 -18.05 -0.49 -58.60
C GLU A 629 -17.62 0.72 -57.74
N GLN A 630 -16.38 1.19 -57.90
CA GLN A 630 -15.90 2.44 -57.31
C GLN A 630 -16.67 3.67 -57.81
N SER A 631 -16.92 3.76 -59.12
CA SER A 631 -17.67 4.88 -59.70
C SER A 631 -19.11 4.91 -59.20
N ASP A 632 -19.76 3.74 -59.13
CA ASP A 632 -21.16 3.62 -58.71
C ASP A 632 -21.33 3.92 -57.21
N ARG A 633 -20.41 3.47 -56.36
CA ARG A 633 -20.43 3.81 -54.92
C ARG A 633 -20.18 5.30 -54.67
N LEU A 634 -19.28 5.94 -55.42
CA LEU A 634 -19.04 7.39 -55.32
C LEU A 634 -20.26 8.19 -55.80
N ARG A 635 -20.90 7.76 -56.89
CA ARG A 635 -22.13 8.37 -57.42
C ARG A 635 -23.29 8.27 -56.43
N ALA A 636 -23.50 7.08 -55.83
CA ALA A 636 -24.51 6.87 -54.79
C ALA A 636 -24.27 7.75 -53.55
N LYS A 637 -23.02 7.93 -53.14
CA LYS A 637 -22.64 8.74 -51.96
C LYS A 637 -22.78 10.25 -52.17
N HIS A 638 -22.72 10.71 -53.42
CA HIS A 638 -22.90 12.12 -53.79
C HIS A 638 -24.28 12.44 -54.42
N GLY A 639 -25.20 11.47 -54.44
CA GLY A 639 -26.56 11.66 -54.98
C GLY A 639 -26.63 11.89 -56.50
N LEU A 640 -25.58 11.54 -57.23
CA LEU A 640 -25.53 11.70 -58.69
C LEU A 640 -26.06 10.41 -59.34
N LYS A 641 -27.12 10.49 -60.14
CA LYS A 641 -27.68 9.32 -60.85
C LYS A 641 -26.78 8.91 -62.02
N SER A 642 -26.78 7.60 -62.29
CA SER A 642 -25.90 6.88 -63.23
C SER A 642 -25.85 7.44 -64.64
#